data_AF-A0A4V2JZT1-F1
#
_entry.id   AF-A0A4V2JZT1-F1
#
_cell.length_a   1.000
_cell.length_b   1.000
_cell.length_c   1.000
_cell.angle_alpha   90.00
_cell.angle_beta   90.00
_cell.angle_gamma   90.00
#
_symmetry.space_group_name_H-M   'P 1'
#
loop_
_entity.id
_entity.type
_entity.pdbx_description
1 polymer ?
#
loop_
_entity_poly.entity_id
_entity_poly.type
_entity_poly.pdbx_seq_one_letter_code
_entity_poly.pdbx_strand_id
1 'polypeptide(L)'
;MRFLDTRTGEFIERDPKATKYAILSHTWDKEGEQSYKELRKIQKRYDLKAQCPLHGYKSPPSSSTASPEAVHPPSVPAPSSTVESAAPLHRARPAEGGNARKDNPMMGARRARVHRCLNTVGQFILLVLRPPCLQLLLPSGPPEHTPSPEESHMSTGIVERFRDPLLRPADGDRLKTPPCCIWDDPELSPKIRDACRVAREAGYNFLWIDSCCIDKTSSSESTESINSMYQWYGHATECYAFLADVPPGDDPRSPESKFRSSRWFRRGWTLQELISPSKVKFLSNDWNIIGTKHILVDLVEEITGIPDESLLHKKSLDEFSVAQRLSWAAKRKTTRVEDRAYSLLGIFNINMPTLYGEGHHAFRRLQEEIVQRVPDQSLFAWGHVYADLDAREDLAQCPSLQAAIDIRCRESNVFLARFLRDHSLSEKSLFSTQLEMWAYSGDIRAVSHSDVSRRLQLPHLRATRYTSTPHGIETQLPLIPLVHCLPQSEEPYFKIPERQWYLAILGCELTAHPGALLGRVCHIPPPESDVQYLHSGHLRITSGTGWQREKYVSLLPLPLETIERCREHDHIMLKTVYISRPERASTQSHSYRRHPHKTINLLLRRKTRDALRTQGYTAELRRPDEGHPTTHWLTLSCDDHTIAVEYRHTLEEHGRWLDVEADVKIRRHAPDRAGDIEADRSPVTWRDFTLGLSSPWILSLDMKEVAFTLATEKLIVKLGLDFAAPSHYFVRVDIVTETLPVESSASLQLVQGAQAEGSGAGDEVEEQDIGAQVRASEGDVLQPDDDAPHPMQHSDGTTGPLEARQGEERGADTKPDEEVDGER
;
A
#
# COMPACT_ATOMS: atom_id res chain seq x y z
N MET A 1 -17.98 0.80 -32.24
CA MET A 1 -16.87 -0.14 -31.96
C MET A 1 -16.30 -0.64 -33.27
N ARG A 2 -14.98 -0.84 -33.35
CA ARG A 2 -14.28 -1.31 -34.55
C ARG A 2 -13.90 -2.78 -34.41
N PHE A 3 -14.12 -3.57 -35.46
CA PHE A 3 -13.83 -5.00 -35.51
C PHE A 3 -12.92 -5.31 -36.70
N LEU A 4 -12.22 -6.45 -36.66
CA LEU A 4 -11.66 -7.08 -37.84
C LEU A 4 -12.69 -8.03 -38.46
N ASP A 5 -12.85 -7.96 -39.78
CA ASP A 5 -13.49 -9.03 -40.55
C ASP A 5 -12.54 -10.23 -40.64
N THR A 6 -12.99 -11.41 -40.24
CA THR A 6 -12.14 -12.62 -40.17
C THR A 6 -11.90 -13.28 -41.53
N ARG A 7 -12.54 -12.77 -42.61
CA ARG A 7 -12.39 -13.22 -43.99
C ARG A 7 -11.51 -12.24 -44.78
N THR A 8 -11.82 -10.94 -44.76
CA THR A 8 -11.07 -9.92 -45.52
C THR A 8 -9.91 -9.30 -44.75
N GLY A 9 -9.93 -9.35 -43.42
CA GLY A 9 -8.94 -8.69 -42.54
C GLY A 9 -9.08 -7.17 -42.49
N GLU A 10 -10.14 -6.60 -43.06
CA GLU A 10 -10.45 -5.17 -43.01
C GLU A 10 -11.01 -4.74 -41.66
N PHE A 11 -10.84 -3.47 -41.30
CA PHE A 11 -11.52 -2.87 -40.17
C PHE A 11 -12.95 -2.44 -40.54
N ILE A 12 -13.95 -2.93 -39.82
CA ILE A 12 -15.37 -2.61 -39.99
C ILE A 12 -15.92 -2.07 -38.67
N GLU A 13 -16.63 -0.93 -38.72
CA GLU A 13 -17.26 -0.35 -37.53
C GLU A 13 -18.74 -0.74 -37.45
N ARG A 14 -19.17 -1.18 -36.25
CA ARG A 14 -20.54 -1.60 -35.93
C ARG A 14 -20.90 -1.23 -34.49
N ASP A 15 -22.18 -1.32 -34.17
CA ASP A 15 -22.68 -1.39 -32.79
C ASP A 15 -22.45 -2.81 -32.24
N PRO A 16 -21.72 -3.00 -31.12
CA PRO A 16 -21.56 -4.32 -30.49
C PRO A 16 -22.89 -4.95 -30.07
N LYS A 17 -23.90 -4.16 -29.68
CA LYS A 17 -25.19 -4.69 -29.19
C LYS A 17 -26.01 -5.35 -30.31
N ALA A 18 -25.78 -4.96 -31.56
CA ALA A 18 -26.43 -5.49 -32.74
C ALA A 18 -25.55 -6.48 -33.55
N THR A 19 -24.36 -6.84 -33.05
CA THR A 19 -23.36 -7.60 -33.82
C THR A 19 -23.00 -8.92 -33.13
N LYS A 20 -22.97 -10.04 -33.88
CA LYS A 20 -22.40 -11.31 -33.42
C LYS A 20 -20.89 -11.33 -33.68
N TYR A 21 -20.08 -11.20 -32.63
CA TYR A 21 -18.61 -11.21 -32.71
C TYR A 21 -17.98 -12.11 -31.62
N ALA A 22 -16.73 -12.50 -31.86
CA ALA A 22 -15.84 -13.03 -30.84
C ALA A 22 -14.86 -11.94 -30.37
N ILE A 23 -14.27 -12.12 -29.19
CA ILE A 23 -13.28 -11.19 -28.62
C ILE A 23 -12.03 -11.96 -28.17
N LEU A 24 -10.84 -11.42 -28.44
CA LEU A 24 -9.57 -11.98 -27.98
C LEU A 24 -9.13 -11.29 -26.69
N SER A 25 -9.18 -12.02 -25.58
CA SER A 25 -8.46 -11.69 -24.36
C SER A 25 -7.06 -12.30 -24.45
N HIS A 26 -6.02 -11.50 -24.24
CA HIS A 26 -4.65 -11.99 -24.28
C HIS A 26 -3.71 -11.21 -23.38
N THR A 27 -2.51 -11.76 -23.20
CA THR A 27 -1.41 -11.08 -22.55
C THR A 27 -0.45 -10.57 -23.60
N TRP A 28 -0.12 -9.27 -23.54
CA TRP A 28 0.76 -8.65 -24.52
C TRP A 28 2.15 -9.28 -24.52
N ASP A 29 2.79 -9.30 -25.68
CA ASP A 29 4.15 -9.77 -25.86
C ASP A 29 5.21 -8.85 -25.26
N LYS A 30 6.43 -9.37 -25.09
CA LYS A 30 7.59 -8.57 -24.64
C LYS A 30 8.07 -7.60 -25.73
N GLU A 31 7.96 -8.02 -26.98
CA GLU A 31 8.38 -7.26 -28.17
C GLU A 31 7.29 -6.27 -28.64
N GLY A 32 6.11 -6.30 -28.00
CA GLY A 32 4.97 -5.45 -28.31
C GLY A 32 3.80 -6.21 -28.94
N GLU A 33 2.83 -5.47 -29.47
CA GLU A 33 1.68 -6.01 -30.20
C GLU A 33 1.41 -5.13 -31.42
N GLN A 34 1.04 -5.76 -32.54
CA GLN A 34 0.78 -5.05 -33.80
C GLN A 34 -0.41 -4.09 -33.65
N SER A 35 -0.15 -2.79 -33.81
CA SER A 35 -1.12 -1.72 -33.55
C SER A 35 -2.11 -1.52 -34.69
N TYR A 36 -3.18 -0.76 -34.43
CA TYR A 36 -4.12 -0.27 -35.43
C TYR A 36 -3.40 0.36 -36.64
N LYS A 37 -2.40 1.20 -36.39
CA LYS A 37 -1.68 1.95 -37.44
C LYS A 37 -0.77 1.06 -38.28
N GLU A 38 -0.27 -0.04 -37.73
CA GLU A 38 0.54 -1.01 -38.48
C GLU A 38 -0.35 -1.92 -39.31
N LEU A 39 -1.42 -2.49 -38.73
CA LEU A 39 -2.38 -3.29 -39.48
C LEU A 39 -3.08 -2.46 -40.58
N ARG A 40 -3.28 -1.15 -40.38
CA ARG A 40 -3.70 -0.20 -41.43
C ARG A 40 -2.69 -0.03 -42.57
N LYS A 41 -1.37 -0.20 -42.35
CA LYS A 41 -0.37 -0.21 -43.44
C LYS A 41 -0.49 -1.50 -44.26
N ILE A 42 -0.64 -2.64 -43.57
CA ILE A 42 -0.79 -3.96 -44.20
C ILE A 42 -2.08 -4.01 -45.05
N GLN A 43 -3.22 -3.60 -44.50
CA GLN A 43 -4.51 -3.55 -45.22
C GLN A 43 -4.42 -2.80 -46.56
N LYS A 44 -3.65 -1.69 -46.63
CA LYS A 44 -3.46 -0.92 -47.88
C LYS A 44 -2.77 -1.69 -49.00
N ARG A 45 -2.04 -2.78 -48.71
CA ARG A 45 -1.49 -3.67 -49.75
C ARG A 45 -2.56 -4.52 -50.43
N TYR A 46 -3.70 -4.74 -49.76
CA TYR A 46 -4.78 -5.62 -50.20
C TYR A 46 -6.11 -4.89 -50.48
N ASP A 47 -6.12 -3.56 -50.43
CA ASP A 47 -7.30 -2.76 -50.80
C ASP A 47 -7.55 -2.86 -52.31
N LEU A 48 -8.43 -3.80 -52.68
CA LEU A 48 -8.83 -4.08 -54.05
C LEU A 48 -9.45 -2.87 -54.76
N LYS A 49 -9.94 -1.85 -54.03
CA LYS A 49 -10.49 -0.62 -54.63
C LYS A 49 -9.39 0.38 -55.00
N ALA A 50 -8.23 0.33 -54.35
CA ALA A 50 -7.09 1.20 -54.65
C ALA A 50 -6.33 0.76 -55.92
N GLN A 51 -6.43 -0.50 -56.33
CA GLN A 51 -5.66 -1.08 -57.45
C GLN A 51 -6.36 -1.01 -58.81
N CYS A 52 -7.54 -0.39 -58.91
CA CYS A 52 -8.24 -0.17 -60.18
C CYS A 52 -8.35 1.33 -60.54
N PRO A 53 -7.33 1.92 -61.18
CA PRO A 53 -7.53 3.14 -61.98
C PRO A 53 -8.52 2.83 -63.10
N LEU A 54 -9.57 3.64 -63.22
CA LEU A 54 -10.63 3.46 -64.20
C LEU A 54 -10.06 3.37 -65.63
N HIS A 55 -10.29 2.22 -66.29
CA HIS A 55 -10.00 2.08 -67.72
C HIS A 55 -10.89 3.05 -68.50
N GLY A 56 -10.27 3.93 -69.28
CA GLY A 56 -10.93 5.10 -69.86
C GLY A 56 -11.94 4.76 -70.97
N TYR A 57 -13.21 4.61 -70.61
CA TYR A 57 -14.30 4.66 -71.59
C TYR A 57 -14.48 6.09 -72.09
N LYS A 58 -14.29 6.28 -73.41
CA LYS A 58 -14.55 7.55 -74.09
C LYS A 58 -16.06 7.77 -74.23
N SER A 59 -16.52 8.98 -73.89
CA SER A 59 -17.91 9.39 -74.08
C SER A 59 -18.29 9.50 -75.56
N PRO A 60 -19.52 9.12 -75.96
CA PRO A 60 -20.11 9.58 -77.21
C PRO A 60 -20.58 11.05 -77.08
N PRO A 61 -20.74 11.79 -78.20
CA PRO A 61 -21.13 13.20 -78.19
C PRO A 61 -22.64 13.42 -77.96
N SER A 62 -23.00 14.68 -77.68
CA SER A 62 -24.36 15.11 -77.36
C SER A 62 -25.28 15.30 -78.58
N SER A 63 -26.58 15.21 -78.32
CA SER A 63 -27.64 15.85 -79.12
C SER A 63 -28.71 16.41 -78.18
N SER A 64 -29.53 17.36 -78.65
CA SER A 64 -30.37 18.23 -77.82
C SER A 64 -31.84 18.23 -78.26
N THR A 65 -32.78 18.50 -77.34
CA THR A 65 -33.78 19.59 -77.45
C THR A 65 -34.78 19.67 -76.27
N ALA A 66 -35.24 20.90 -76.03
CA ALA A 66 -36.56 21.33 -75.50
C ALA A 66 -37.09 20.89 -74.11
N SER A 67 -37.38 21.91 -73.28
CA SER A 67 -38.44 21.95 -72.25
C SER A 67 -39.80 22.37 -72.90
N PRO A 68 -40.97 22.43 -72.24
CA PRO A 68 -41.29 22.99 -70.90
C PRO A 68 -41.96 21.93 -69.97
N GLU A 69 -42.73 22.19 -68.89
CA GLU A 69 -43.31 23.41 -68.27
C GLU A 69 -43.50 23.24 -66.74
N ALA A 70 -44.28 24.09 -66.06
CA ALA A 70 -44.46 24.07 -64.59
C ALA A 70 -45.89 24.41 -64.10
N VAL A 71 -46.32 23.79 -62.99
CA VAL A 71 -47.53 24.13 -62.19
C VAL A 71 -47.22 23.92 -60.69
N HIS A 72 -47.90 24.64 -59.78
CA HIS A 72 -47.59 24.74 -58.35
C HIS A 72 -48.76 24.23 -57.42
N PRO A 73 -48.71 24.31 -56.07
CA PRO A 73 -49.40 23.38 -55.13
C PRO A 73 -50.76 23.87 -54.59
N PRO A 74 -51.39 23.22 -53.56
CA PRO A 74 -51.12 23.66 -52.16
C PRO A 74 -51.25 22.62 -50.99
N SER A 75 -50.51 22.91 -49.92
CA SER A 75 -50.76 22.85 -48.44
C SER A 75 -51.78 21.92 -47.73
N VAL A 76 -51.29 21.14 -46.74
CA VAL A 76 -51.51 21.24 -45.25
C VAL A 76 -52.97 21.51 -44.74
N PRO A 77 -53.58 20.71 -43.81
CA PRO A 77 -53.14 20.64 -42.39
C PRO A 77 -53.38 19.33 -41.58
N ALA A 78 -52.98 19.35 -40.30
CA ALA A 78 -53.33 18.38 -39.25
C ALA A 78 -54.30 18.99 -38.20
N PRO A 79 -54.87 18.19 -37.27
CA PRO A 79 -55.08 18.68 -35.90
C PRO A 79 -54.81 17.63 -34.79
N SER A 80 -55.01 18.03 -33.52
CA SER A 80 -54.63 17.29 -32.31
C SER A 80 -55.72 17.25 -31.21
N SER A 81 -55.73 16.16 -30.42
CA SER A 81 -56.38 15.99 -29.09
C SER A 81 -55.92 14.64 -28.50
N THR A 82 -55.51 14.39 -27.25
CA THR A 82 -55.70 14.98 -25.89
C THR A 82 -56.91 14.43 -25.12
N VAL A 83 -56.70 14.13 -23.81
CA VAL A 83 -57.66 13.87 -22.69
C VAL A 83 -57.87 12.40 -22.22
N GLU A 84 -57.79 12.23 -20.89
CA GLU A 84 -58.22 11.14 -19.96
C GLU A 84 -57.77 9.66 -20.19
N SER A 85 -57.40 8.82 -19.19
CA SER A 85 -57.56 8.71 -17.72
C SER A 85 -58.61 7.67 -17.27
N ALA A 86 -58.15 6.45 -16.90
CA ALA A 86 -58.87 5.54 -15.99
C ALA A 86 -57.97 4.42 -15.43
N ALA A 87 -58.18 4.08 -14.17
CA ALA A 87 -57.75 2.86 -13.48
C ALA A 87 -58.64 2.69 -12.21
N PRO A 88 -58.62 1.58 -11.46
CA PRO A 88 -58.12 0.23 -11.73
C PRO A 88 -59.25 -0.84 -11.54
N LEU A 89 -58.92 -2.15 -11.55
CA LEU A 89 -59.25 -3.14 -10.49
C LEU A 89 -59.49 -4.59 -10.95
N HIS A 90 -59.10 -5.49 -10.03
CA HIS A 90 -59.56 -6.88 -9.83
C HIS A 90 -59.17 -8.01 -10.82
N ARG A 91 -59.08 -9.29 -10.40
CA ARG A 91 -58.71 -9.99 -9.14
C ARG A 91 -59.13 -11.47 -9.27
N ALA A 92 -58.19 -12.42 -9.36
CA ALA A 92 -58.46 -13.84 -9.05
C ALA A 92 -57.19 -14.66 -8.76
N ARG A 93 -57.09 -15.21 -7.55
CA ARG A 93 -56.63 -16.60 -7.31
C ARG A 93 -57.89 -17.43 -7.04
N PRO A 94 -57.91 -18.71 -7.39
CA PRO A 94 -57.85 -19.80 -6.37
C PRO A 94 -56.82 -20.89 -6.77
N ALA A 95 -56.48 -21.91 -5.98
CA ALA A 95 -56.70 -22.23 -4.55
C ALA A 95 -55.60 -23.24 -4.09
N GLU A 96 -55.63 -23.65 -2.82
CA GLU A 96 -54.68 -24.56 -2.18
C GLU A 96 -55.19 -26.02 -2.11
N GLY A 97 -54.32 -26.96 -1.71
CA GLY A 97 -54.72 -28.14 -0.93
C GLY A 97 -54.27 -29.52 -1.46
N GLY A 98 -53.63 -30.32 -0.60
CA GLY A 98 -53.41 -31.76 -0.83
C GLY A 98 -52.14 -32.35 -0.20
N ASN A 99 -52.24 -32.91 1.00
CA ASN A 99 -51.17 -33.68 1.65
C ASN A 99 -51.12 -35.14 1.15
N ALA A 100 -49.91 -35.70 1.01
CA ALA A 100 -49.70 -37.15 1.10
C ALA A 100 -48.30 -37.46 1.69
N ARG A 101 -48.26 -38.26 2.76
CA ARG A 101 -47.00 -38.83 3.31
C ARG A 101 -46.62 -40.11 2.57
N LYS A 102 -45.32 -40.39 2.49
CA LYS A 102 -44.80 -41.75 2.67
C LYS A 102 -43.35 -41.70 3.16
N ASP A 103 -43.00 -42.70 3.97
CA ASP A 103 -41.85 -42.63 4.87
C ASP A 103 -40.57 -43.28 4.30
N ASN A 104 -39.43 -42.75 4.76
CA ASN A 104 -38.16 -43.38 5.18
C ASN A 104 -37.78 -44.85 4.79
N PRO A 105 -36.49 -45.25 4.91
CA PRO A 105 -35.28 -44.46 5.24
C PRO A 105 -34.04 -44.76 4.38
N MET A 106 -33.09 -43.81 4.35
CA MET A 106 -31.67 -44.20 4.52
C MET A 106 -30.84 -43.03 5.06
N MET A 107 -30.30 -43.18 6.28
CA MET A 107 -29.42 -42.19 6.90
C MET A 107 -28.18 -42.91 7.45
N GLY A 108 -27.04 -42.71 6.78
CA GLY A 108 -25.78 -43.38 7.10
C GLY A 108 -24.62 -42.86 6.25
N ALA A 109 -23.40 -42.99 6.76
CA ALA A 109 -22.14 -42.77 6.02
C ALA A 109 -21.88 -41.39 5.36
N ARG A 110 -22.29 -40.26 5.98
CA ARG A 110 -21.68 -38.93 5.72
C ARG A 110 -21.15 -38.18 6.96
N ARG A 111 -20.87 -38.89 8.05
CA ARG A 111 -20.26 -38.33 9.28
C ARG A 111 -18.84 -38.86 9.55
N ALA A 112 -18.02 -39.01 8.50
CA ALA A 112 -16.69 -39.63 8.58
C ALA A 112 -15.65 -39.09 7.56
N ARG A 113 -15.61 -37.76 7.30
CA ARG A 113 -14.54 -37.15 6.47
C ARG A 113 -14.10 -35.73 6.89
N VAL A 114 -14.42 -35.30 8.11
CA VAL A 114 -14.07 -33.96 8.67
C VAL A 114 -12.97 -34.07 9.75
N HIS A 115 -12.14 -35.12 9.67
CA HIS A 115 -11.08 -35.37 10.66
C HIS A 115 -9.84 -36.08 10.07
N ARG A 116 -9.46 -35.71 8.84
CA ARG A 116 -8.17 -36.12 8.25
C ARG A 116 -7.66 -35.15 7.17
N CYS A 117 -7.66 -33.85 7.47
CA CYS A 117 -7.05 -32.82 6.62
C CYS A 117 -6.51 -31.63 7.45
N LEU A 118 -5.97 -31.91 8.64
CA LEU A 118 -5.56 -30.90 9.63
C LEU A 118 -4.14 -31.14 10.19
N ASN A 119 -3.31 -31.95 9.51
CA ASN A 119 -1.97 -32.32 9.99
C ASN A 119 -0.93 -32.42 8.84
N THR A 120 -1.07 -31.57 7.80
CA THR A 120 -0.14 -31.55 6.65
C THR A 120 0.03 -30.13 6.07
N VAL A 121 0.06 -29.12 6.94
CA VAL A 121 0.35 -27.70 6.59
C VAL A 121 1.59 -27.17 7.32
N GLY A 122 2.03 -27.82 8.41
CA GLY A 122 3.14 -27.39 9.25
C GLY A 122 4.56 -27.64 8.73
N GLN A 123 4.76 -27.95 7.44
CA GLN A 123 6.08 -28.36 6.91
C GLN A 123 6.47 -27.77 5.54
N PHE A 124 5.90 -26.62 5.15
CA PHE A 124 6.30 -25.89 3.94
C PHE A 124 6.77 -24.43 4.17
N ILE A 125 7.14 -24.08 5.41
CA ILE A 125 7.73 -22.77 5.76
C ILE A 125 9.16 -22.95 6.27
N LEU A 126 10.09 -23.38 5.39
CA LEU A 126 11.54 -23.34 5.68
C LEU A 126 12.49 -23.33 4.46
N LEU A 127 12.07 -22.91 3.26
CA LEU A 127 12.91 -23.08 2.05
C LEU A 127 12.97 -21.90 1.05
N VAL A 128 12.75 -20.66 1.50
CA VAL A 128 12.93 -19.45 0.65
C VAL A 128 13.72 -18.33 1.35
N LEU A 129 14.77 -18.67 2.11
CA LEU A 129 15.74 -17.70 2.65
C LEU A 129 17.16 -18.29 2.76
N ARG A 130 17.93 -18.31 1.66
CA ARG A 130 19.41 -18.28 1.68
C ARG A 130 19.94 -17.44 0.52
N PRO A 131 20.90 -16.51 0.73
CA PRO A 131 21.59 -15.81 -0.34
C PRO A 131 22.68 -16.70 -0.99
N PRO A 132 23.13 -16.39 -2.22
CA PRO A 132 24.23 -17.10 -2.85
C PRO A 132 25.59 -16.62 -2.30
N CYS A 133 26.46 -17.57 -1.94
CA CYS A 133 27.88 -17.30 -1.73
C CYS A 133 28.68 -17.94 -2.87
N LEU A 134 29.62 -17.19 -3.44
CA LEU A 134 30.68 -17.76 -4.27
C LEU A 134 31.63 -18.58 -3.39
N GLN A 135 32.08 -19.73 -3.89
CA GLN A 135 33.46 -20.17 -3.68
C GLN A 135 33.91 -21.10 -4.80
N LEU A 136 35.03 -20.73 -5.43
CA LEU A 136 35.80 -21.57 -6.35
C LEU A 136 36.74 -22.45 -5.53
N LEU A 137 36.92 -23.72 -5.92
CA LEU A 137 38.09 -24.52 -5.55
C LEU A 137 38.38 -25.59 -6.61
N LEU A 138 39.49 -25.40 -7.33
CA LEU A 138 40.36 -26.47 -7.86
C LEU A 138 41.29 -26.93 -6.71
N PRO A 139 42.17 -27.97 -6.82
CA PRO A 139 42.60 -28.68 -8.03
C PRO A 139 42.77 -30.22 -7.91
N SER A 140 43.11 -30.89 -9.02
CA SER A 140 44.28 -31.81 -9.11
C SER A 140 44.53 -32.24 -10.57
N GLY A 141 45.75 -32.69 -10.86
CA GLY A 141 46.32 -32.85 -12.20
C GLY A 141 46.41 -34.30 -12.75
N PRO A 142 47.26 -34.52 -13.78
CA PRO A 142 47.02 -35.53 -14.84
C PRO A 142 47.88 -36.81 -14.69
N PRO A 143 47.86 -37.77 -15.66
CA PRO A 143 48.66 -37.62 -16.90
C PRO A 143 48.04 -38.14 -18.22
N GLU A 144 48.41 -37.44 -19.30
CA GLU A 144 48.87 -37.87 -20.64
C GLU A 144 48.43 -39.16 -21.40
N HIS A 145 48.62 -39.05 -22.72
CA HIS A 145 48.78 -40.08 -23.77
C HIS A 145 47.59 -40.60 -24.61
N THR A 146 47.61 -40.10 -25.86
CA THR A 146 47.22 -40.72 -27.15
C THR A 146 47.77 -42.16 -27.34
N PRO A 147 47.21 -43.02 -28.23
CA PRO A 147 46.84 -42.66 -29.60
C PRO A 147 45.59 -43.32 -30.25
N SER A 148 45.33 -42.89 -31.49
CA SER A 148 44.56 -43.56 -32.56
C SER A 148 45.38 -44.74 -33.17
N PRO A 149 44.93 -45.58 -34.14
CA PRO A 149 44.12 -45.24 -35.33
C PRO A 149 43.14 -46.34 -35.84
N GLU A 150 42.73 -46.20 -37.12
CA GLU A 150 42.30 -47.28 -38.06
C GLU A 150 40.92 -47.98 -37.86
N GLU A 151 40.12 -48.29 -38.90
CA GLU A 151 40.11 -47.82 -40.30
C GLU A 151 38.78 -48.17 -41.05
N SER A 152 38.71 -47.82 -42.35
CA SER A 152 37.91 -48.44 -43.42
C SER A 152 36.40 -48.04 -43.58
N HIS A 153 35.82 -47.92 -44.79
CA HIS A 153 36.39 -47.60 -46.12
C HIS A 153 35.33 -47.18 -47.17
N MET A 154 35.82 -46.81 -48.38
CA MET A 154 35.12 -46.45 -49.65
C MET A 154 34.46 -45.06 -49.71
N SER A 155 34.75 -44.12 -50.64
CA SER A 155 35.20 -44.14 -52.06
C SER A 155 34.07 -44.43 -53.06
N THR A 156 33.92 -43.79 -54.25
CA THR A 156 34.69 -42.76 -55.02
C THR A 156 33.75 -42.16 -56.10
N GLY A 157 34.00 -41.06 -56.83
CA GLY A 157 35.09 -40.06 -56.94
C GLY A 157 34.60 -38.83 -57.75
N ILE A 158 35.19 -37.62 -57.67
CA ILE A 158 36.35 -37.08 -58.46
C ILE A 158 36.06 -37.10 -59.99
N VAL A 159 36.23 -36.07 -60.83
CA VAL A 159 37.19 -34.92 -60.98
C VAL A 159 36.42 -33.63 -61.42
N GLU A 160 36.93 -32.39 -61.67
CA GLU A 160 38.26 -31.74 -61.60
C GLU A 160 38.18 -30.24 -61.18
N ARG A 161 38.55 -29.27 -62.05
CA ARG A 161 38.85 -27.84 -61.79
C ARG A 161 38.82 -27.04 -63.12
N PHE A 162 38.65 -25.71 -63.08
CA PHE A 162 39.61 -24.72 -63.65
C PHE A 162 39.21 -23.23 -63.43
N ARG A 163 40.20 -22.43 -62.98
CA ARG A 163 40.41 -20.95 -63.11
C ARG A 163 39.27 -19.90 -62.99
N ASP A 164 39.52 -18.97 -62.06
CA ASP A 164 39.10 -17.55 -62.00
C ASP A 164 39.74 -16.66 -63.10
N PRO A 165 39.43 -15.35 -63.26
CA PRO A 165 38.24 -14.57 -62.82
C PRO A 165 37.64 -13.66 -63.95
N LEU A 166 36.51 -12.94 -63.70
CA LEU A 166 36.24 -11.50 -64.00
C LEU A 166 34.74 -11.09 -64.15
N LEU A 167 34.29 -10.19 -63.26
CA LEU A 167 33.34 -9.06 -63.42
C LEU A 167 31.91 -9.18 -64.05
N ARG A 168 30.92 -8.74 -63.23
CA ARG A 168 29.56 -8.20 -63.53
C ARG A 168 28.43 -9.20 -63.91
N PRO A 169 27.13 -8.82 -63.76
CA PRO A 169 26.55 -7.64 -63.09
C PRO A 169 25.71 -8.00 -61.83
N ALA A 170 24.97 -7.02 -61.28
CA ALA A 170 24.14 -7.19 -60.08
C ALA A 170 22.97 -8.18 -60.26
N ASP A 171 22.60 -8.87 -59.19
CA ASP A 171 21.50 -9.83 -59.17
C ASP A 171 20.12 -9.12 -59.28
N GLY A 172 19.18 -9.78 -59.95
CA GLY A 172 17.92 -9.17 -60.39
C GLY A 172 16.89 -9.07 -59.28
N ASP A 173 16.20 -7.92 -59.20
CA ASP A 173 15.07 -7.71 -58.29
C ASP A 173 13.97 -8.76 -58.53
N ARG A 174 13.91 -9.76 -57.65
CA ARG A 174 12.84 -10.76 -57.65
C ARG A 174 11.56 -10.09 -57.16
N LEU A 175 10.80 -9.58 -58.12
CA LEU A 175 9.38 -9.24 -58.03
C LEU A 175 8.63 -10.26 -57.15
N LYS A 176 8.50 -9.94 -55.86
CA LYS A 176 7.64 -10.68 -54.95
C LYS A 176 6.22 -10.42 -55.41
N THR A 177 5.55 -11.45 -55.92
CA THR A 177 4.11 -11.40 -56.15
C THR A 177 3.43 -10.96 -54.84
N PRO A 178 2.51 -9.98 -54.88
CA PRO A 178 1.77 -9.62 -53.69
C PRO A 178 1.00 -10.86 -53.19
N PRO A 179 0.99 -11.14 -51.87
CA PRO A 179 0.32 -12.31 -51.33
C PRO A 179 -1.17 -12.37 -51.73
N CYS A 180 -1.70 -13.58 -51.92
CA CYS A 180 -3.06 -13.77 -52.44
C CYS A 180 -4.15 -13.23 -51.51
N CYS A 181 -3.88 -13.17 -50.21
CA CYS A 181 -4.69 -12.46 -49.24
C CYS A 181 -3.84 -11.90 -48.09
N ILE A 182 -4.43 -11.02 -47.27
CA ILE A 182 -3.78 -10.44 -46.09
C ILE A 182 -3.26 -11.49 -45.09
N TRP A 183 -3.88 -12.68 -45.03
CA TRP A 183 -3.49 -13.77 -44.14
C TRP A 183 -2.16 -14.43 -44.52
N ASP A 184 -1.67 -14.20 -45.74
CA ASP A 184 -0.41 -14.68 -46.27
C ASP A 184 0.73 -13.64 -46.10
N ASP A 185 0.42 -12.43 -45.66
CA ASP A 185 1.39 -11.33 -45.54
C ASP A 185 2.47 -11.65 -44.47
N PRO A 186 3.77 -11.49 -44.78
CA PRO A 186 4.85 -11.82 -43.83
C PRO A 186 4.96 -10.85 -42.65
N GLU A 187 4.41 -9.64 -42.74
CA GLU A 187 4.39 -8.65 -41.66
C GLU A 187 3.11 -8.74 -40.80
N LEU A 188 2.09 -9.52 -41.21
CA LEU A 188 0.89 -9.72 -40.39
C LEU A 188 1.26 -10.58 -39.17
N SER A 189 1.02 -10.05 -37.97
CA SER A 189 1.27 -10.74 -36.72
C SER A 189 0.64 -12.15 -36.71
N PRO A 190 1.41 -13.22 -36.44
CA PRO A 190 0.86 -14.57 -36.29
C PRO A 190 -0.30 -14.62 -35.30
N LYS A 191 -0.22 -13.85 -34.21
CA LYS A 191 -1.27 -13.78 -33.18
C LYS A 191 -2.59 -13.23 -33.70
N ILE A 192 -2.56 -12.25 -34.60
CA ILE A 192 -3.77 -11.71 -35.26
C ILE A 192 -4.28 -12.69 -36.33
N ARG A 193 -3.35 -13.29 -37.10
CA ARG A 193 -3.65 -14.28 -38.15
C ARG A 193 -4.39 -15.50 -37.58
N ASP A 194 -3.86 -16.09 -36.51
CA ASP A 194 -4.44 -17.26 -35.85
C ASP A 194 -5.71 -16.94 -35.05
N ALA A 195 -5.78 -15.79 -34.37
CA ALA A 195 -7.02 -15.38 -33.71
C ALA A 195 -8.18 -15.21 -34.71
N CYS A 196 -7.92 -14.59 -35.87
CA CYS A 196 -8.88 -14.49 -36.97
C CYS A 196 -9.22 -15.85 -37.56
N ARG A 197 -8.24 -16.76 -37.71
CA ARG A 197 -8.46 -18.15 -38.15
C ARG A 197 -9.40 -18.90 -37.20
N VAL A 198 -9.10 -18.94 -35.91
CA VAL A 198 -9.91 -19.62 -34.87
C VAL A 198 -11.32 -19.04 -34.79
N ALA A 199 -11.46 -17.71 -34.85
CA ALA A 199 -12.76 -17.06 -34.88
C ALA A 199 -13.57 -17.42 -36.15
N ARG A 200 -12.93 -17.44 -37.32
CA ARG A 200 -13.54 -17.84 -38.61
C ARG A 200 -13.97 -19.31 -38.62
N GLU A 201 -13.12 -20.20 -38.13
CA GLU A 201 -13.39 -21.65 -38.01
C GLU A 201 -14.58 -21.93 -37.07
N ALA A 202 -14.72 -21.12 -36.00
CA ALA A 202 -15.89 -21.15 -35.11
C ALA A 202 -17.13 -20.39 -35.65
N GLY A 203 -17.11 -19.89 -36.88
CA GLY A 203 -18.25 -19.23 -37.52
C GLY A 203 -18.52 -17.78 -37.07
N TYR A 204 -17.50 -17.06 -36.61
CA TYR A 204 -17.55 -15.62 -36.34
C TYR A 204 -16.92 -14.86 -37.51
N ASN A 205 -17.73 -14.01 -38.17
CA ASN A 205 -17.23 -13.11 -39.22
C ASN A 205 -16.48 -11.90 -38.65
N PHE A 206 -16.69 -11.57 -37.37
CA PHE A 206 -16.09 -10.41 -36.71
C PHE A 206 -15.34 -10.80 -35.44
N LEU A 207 -14.14 -10.24 -35.29
CA LEU A 207 -13.27 -10.40 -34.11
C LEU A 207 -12.87 -9.02 -33.59
N TRP A 208 -12.77 -8.86 -32.27
CA TRP A 208 -12.12 -7.71 -31.63
C TRP A 208 -10.84 -8.12 -30.91
N ILE A 209 -9.82 -7.27 -30.99
CA ILE A 209 -8.53 -7.42 -30.29
C ILE A 209 -8.08 -6.04 -29.84
N ASP A 210 -7.69 -5.88 -28.57
CA ASP A 210 -7.35 -4.57 -27.99
C ASP A 210 -6.14 -3.92 -28.68
N SER A 211 -5.16 -4.73 -29.11
CA SER A 211 -3.92 -4.30 -29.78
C SER A 211 -4.18 -3.48 -31.05
N CYS A 212 -5.07 -3.99 -31.92
CA CYS A 212 -5.23 -3.46 -33.27
C CYS A 212 -6.60 -2.81 -33.55
N CYS A 213 -7.65 -3.12 -32.79
CA CYS A 213 -8.97 -2.52 -33.02
C CYS A 213 -9.10 -1.09 -32.45
N ILE A 214 -8.32 -0.76 -31.41
CA ILE A 214 -8.25 0.58 -30.79
C ILE A 214 -7.10 1.38 -31.40
N ASP A 215 -7.36 2.60 -31.91
CA ASP A 215 -6.31 3.58 -32.16
C ASP A 215 -5.88 4.23 -30.83
N LYS A 216 -4.91 3.59 -30.17
CA LYS A 216 -4.31 4.04 -28.92
C LYS A 216 -3.58 5.39 -29.01
N THR A 217 -3.49 6.00 -30.19
CA THR A 217 -3.01 7.39 -30.35
C THR A 217 -4.14 8.43 -30.35
N SER A 218 -5.40 7.99 -30.46
CA SER A 218 -6.59 8.82 -30.23
C SER A 218 -6.94 8.81 -28.74
N SER A 219 -6.76 9.94 -28.06
CA SER A 219 -7.04 10.05 -26.61
C SER A 219 -8.53 9.86 -26.30
N SER A 220 -9.42 10.33 -27.17
CA SER A 220 -10.87 10.12 -27.05
C SER A 220 -11.24 8.64 -27.23
N GLU A 221 -10.76 7.99 -28.30
CA GLU A 221 -11.07 6.58 -28.55
C GLU A 221 -10.49 5.65 -27.47
N SER A 222 -9.30 5.98 -26.94
CA SER A 222 -8.70 5.28 -25.80
C SER A 222 -9.54 5.44 -24.53
N THR A 223 -10.00 6.66 -24.21
CA THR A 223 -10.87 6.94 -23.05
C THR A 223 -12.23 6.24 -23.17
N GLU A 224 -12.86 6.29 -24.36
CA GLU A 224 -14.10 5.59 -24.67
C GLU A 224 -13.92 4.08 -24.51
N SER A 225 -12.85 3.51 -25.08
CA SER A 225 -12.54 2.09 -25.01
C SER A 225 -12.37 1.62 -23.57
N ILE A 226 -11.60 2.34 -22.75
CA ILE A 226 -11.37 1.99 -21.33
C ILE A 226 -12.69 1.94 -20.54
N ASN A 227 -13.55 2.95 -20.70
CA ASN A 227 -14.86 2.97 -20.02
C ASN A 227 -15.85 1.92 -20.62
N SER A 228 -15.65 1.49 -21.86
CA SER A 228 -16.55 0.56 -22.56
C SER A 228 -16.12 -0.92 -22.53
N MET A 229 -14.86 -1.23 -22.24
CA MET A 229 -14.29 -2.59 -22.36
C MET A 229 -15.16 -3.65 -21.67
N TYR A 230 -15.63 -3.40 -20.45
CA TYR A 230 -16.48 -4.34 -19.74
C TYR A 230 -17.75 -4.71 -20.52
N GLN A 231 -18.42 -3.73 -21.12
CA GLN A 231 -19.61 -3.96 -21.95
C GLN A 231 -19.24 -4.69 -23.25
N TRP A 232 -18.10 -4.38 -23.85
CA TRP A 232 -17.61 -5.04 -25.07
C TRP A 232 -17.22 -6.51 -24.84
N TYR A 233 -16.66 -6.85 -23.67
CA TYR A 233 -16.44 -8.24 -23.26
C TYR A 233 -17.75 -8.95 -22.88
N GLY A 234 -18.71 -8.26 -22.25
CA GLY A 234 -20.01 -8.83 -21.87
C GLY A 234 -20.95 -9.11 -23.04
N HIS A 235 -20.91 -8.27 -24.08
CA HIS A 235 -21.69 -8.46 -25.32
C HIS A 235 -21.03 -9.42 -26.33
N ALA A 236 -19.77 -9.84 -26.12
CA ALA A 236 -19.12 -10.81 -26.98
C ALA A 236 -19.82 -12.18 -26.91
N THR A 237 -20.02 -12.82 -28.07
CA THR A 237 -20.65 -14.15 -28.13
C THR A 237 -19.72 -15.26 -27.62
N GLU A 238 -18.40 -15.03 -27.71
CA GLU A 238 -17.34 -15.87 -27.19
C GLU A 238 -16.10 -15.02 -26.89
N CYS A 239 -15.50 -15.20 -25.71
CA CYS A 239 -14.16 -14.70 -25.40
C CYS A 239 -13.13 -15.82 -25.54
N TYR A 240 -12.10 -15.60 -26.35
CA TYR A 240 -10.93 -16.47 -26.43
C TYR A 240 -9.84 -15.91 -25.50
N ALA A 241 -9.51 -16.62 -24.43
CA ALA A 241 -8.41 -16.30 -23.53
C ALA A 241 -7.15 -17.04 -24.01
N PHE A 242 -6.28 -16.34 -24.75
CA PHE A 242 -5.05 -16.92 -25.31
C PHE A 242 -3.90 -16.89 -24.28
N LEU A 243 -3.50 -18.08 -23.84
CA LEU A 243 -2.52 -18.31 -22.78
C LEU A 243 -1.16 -18.66 -23.40
N ALA A 244 -0.46 -17.65 -23.92
CA ALA A 244 0.82 -17.80 -24.61
C ALA A 244 1.96 -18.44 -23.78
N ASP A 245 1.78 -18.61 -22.47
CA ASP A 245 2.69 -19.27 -21.54
C ASP A 245 2.25 -20.70 -21.13
N VAL A 246 1.21 -21.25 -21.75
CA VAL A 246 0.70 -22.61 -21.52
C VAL A 246 0.93 -23.48 -22.77
N PRO A 247 1.68 -24.59 -22.67
CA PRO A 247 1.93 -25.48 -23.81
C PRO A 247 0.72 -26.37 -24.12
N PRO A 248 0.63 -26.97 -25.32
CA PRO A 248 -0.37 -27.99 -25.61
C PRO A 248 -0.24 -29.20 -24.69
N GLY A 249 -1.38 -29.79 -24.33
CA GLY A 249 -1.43 -31.00 -23.50
C GLY A 249 -1.16 -30.80 -22.01
N ASP A 250 -0.94 -29.58 -21.53
CA ASP A 250 -0.91 -29.25 -20.10
C ASP A 250 -2.27 -29.58 -19.46
N ASP A 251 -2.31 -30.55 -18.53
CA ASP A 251 -3.52 -30.83 -17.75
C ASP A 251 -3.78 -29.66 -16.78
N PRO A 252 -4.84 -28.87 -16.97
CA PRO A 252 -5.07 -27.69 -16.15
C PRO A 252 -5.39 -28.02 -14.68
N ARG A 253 -5.76 -29.27 -14.35
CA ARG A 253 -5.99 -29.71 -12.96
C ARG A 253 -4.73 -30.28 -12.28
N SER A 254 -3.62 -30.49 -12.99
CA SER A 254 -2.34 -30.87 -12.38
C SER A 254 -1.80 -29.73 -11.50
N PRO A 255 -1.36 -29.95 -10.25
CA PRO A 255 -0.92 -28.88 -9.34
C PRO A 255 0.20 -27.97 -9.89
N GLU A 256 1.09 -28.52 -10.72
CA GLU A 256 2.26 -27.81 -11.29
C GLU A 256 1.98 -27.21 -12.69
N SER A 257 0.74 -27.32 -13.16
CA SER A 257 0.27 -26.87 -14.48
C SER A 257 0.67 -25.42 -14.83
N LYS A 258 0.97 -25.21 -16.12
CA LYS A 258 1.17 -23.86 -16.66
C LYS A 258 -0.12 -23.07 -16.73
N PHE A 259 -1.27 -23.69 -16.96
CA PHE A 259 -2.57 -23.03 -16.82
C PHE A 259 -2.73 -22.37 -15.44
N ARG A 260 -2.50 -23.13 -14.36
CA ARG A 260 -2.63 -22.65 -12.96
C ARG A 260 -1.66 -21.50 -12.62
N SER A 261 -0.52 -21.45 -13.30
CA SER A 261 0.54 -20.46 -13.08
C SER A 261 0.61 -19.33 -14.13
N SER A 262 -0.27 -19.34 -15.14
CA SER A 262 -0.24 -18.42 -16.28
C SER A 262 -0.32 -16.94 -15.85
N ARG A 263 0.47 -16.10 -16.54
CA ARG A 263 0.50 -14.65 -16.34
C ARG A 263 -0.83 -13.97 -16.68
N TRP A 264 -1.72 -14.65 -17.41
CA TRP A 264 -3.07 -14.16 -17.72
C TRP A 264 -3.91 -13.97 -16.46
N PHE A 265 -3.93 -14.93 -15.53
CA PHE A 265 -4.63 -14.80 -14.24
C PHE A 265 -4.04 -13.71 -13.33
N ARG A 266 -2.82 -13.24 -13.62
CA ARG A 266 -2.08 -12.23 -12.84
C ARG A 266 -2.08 -10.84 -13.46
N ARG A 267 -2.66 -10.61 -14.64
CA ARG A 267 -2.80 -9.27 -15.25
C ARG A 267 -4.03 -8.56 -14.68
N GLY A 268 -3.98 -7.23 -14.56
CA GLY A 268 -5.11 -6.42 -14.06
C GLY A 268 -6.33 -6.47 -14.97
N TRP A 269 -6.16 -6.04 -16.22
CA TRP A 269 -7.22 -5.98 -17.24
C TRP A 269 -8.01 -7.29 -17.42
N THR A 270 -7.33 -8.45 -17.40
CA THR A 270 -7.95 -9.78 -17.57
C THR A 270 -8.98 -10.14 -16.49
N LEU A 271 -9.12 -9.36 -15.41
CA LEU A 271 -10.25 -9.46 -14.49
C LEU A 271 -11.59 -9.20 -15.20
N GLN A 272 -11.71 -8.11 -15.95
CA GLN A 272 -12.93 -7.80 -16.70
C GLN A 272 -13.14 -8.81 -17.84
N GLU A 273 -12.06 -9.26 -18.45
CA GLU A 273 -12.06 -10.22 -19.57
C GLU A 273 -12.42 -11.66 -19.13
N LEU A 274 -12.27 -11.97 -17.84
CA LEU A 274 -12.73 -13.21 -17.21
C LEU A 274 -14.18 -13.13 -16.73
N ILE A 275 -14.52 -12.06 -16.00
CA ILE A 275 -15.83 -11.91 -15.36
C ILE A 275 -16.90 -11.54 -16.38
N SER A 276 -16.68 -10.53 -17.22
CA SER A 276 -17.76 -9.96 -18.04
C SER A 276 -18.32 -10.90 -19.13
N PRO A 277 -17.52 -11.64 -19.91
CA PRO A 277 -18.07 -12.54 -20.91
C PRO A 277 -18.80 -13.72 -20.26
N SER A 278 -20.01 -14.03 -20.72
CA SER A 278 -20.71 -15.25 -20.30
C SER A 278 -19.92 -16.51 -20.69
N LYS A 279 -19.26 -16.50 -21.86
CA LYS A 279 -18.45 -17.60 -22.38
C LYS A 279 -17.00 -17.21 -22.55
N VAL A 280 -16.11 -17.97 -21.92
CA VAL A 280 -14.65 -17.90 -22.12
C VAL A 280 -14.14 -19.29 -22.49
N LYS A 281 -13.36 -19.38 -23.58
CA LYS A 281 -12.56 -20.54 -23.99
C LYS A 281 -11.08 -20.23 -23.73
N PHE A 282 -10.41 -21.08 -22.98
CA PHE A 282 -8.98 -20.97 -22.74
C PHE A 282 -8.22 -21.71 -23.84
N LEU A 283 -7.25 -21.05 -24.46
CA LEU A 283 -6.42 -21.59 -25.53
C LEU A 283 -4.96 -21.66 -25.10
N SER A 284 -4.27 -22.75 -25.43
CA SER A 284 -2.81 -22.88 -25.28
C SER A 284 -2.06 -22.01 -26.29
N ASN A 285 -0.74 -21.94 -26.16
CA ASN A 285 0.13 -21.11 -27.02
C ASN A 285 0.14 -21.51 -28.50
N ASP A 286 -0.33 -22.71 -28.83
CA ASP A 286 -0.56 -23.26 -30.18
C ASP A 286 -2.03 -23.19 -30.64
N TRP A 287 -2.88 -22.44 -29.91
CA TRP A 287 -4.31 -22.22 -30.18
C TRP A 287 -5.25 -23.41 -29.94
N ASN A 288 -4.76 -24.52 -29.41
CA ASN A 288 -5.62 -25.64 -29.01
C ASN A 288 -6.48 -25.29 -27.76
N ILE A 289 -7.66 -25.90 -27.65
CA ILE A 289 -8.61 -25.62 -26.56
C ILE A 289 -8.23 -26.41 -25.30
N ILE A 290 -7.88 -25.69 -24.23
CA ILE A 290 -7.64 -26.26 -22.90
C ILE A 290 -8.98 -26.56 -22.20
N GLY A 291 -9.96 -25.68 -22.36
CA GLY A 291 -11.30 -25.84 -21.78
C GLY A 291 -12.14 -24.57 -21.82
N THR A 292 -13.27 -24.58 -21.11
CA THR A 292 -14.17 -23.42 -20.97
C THR A 292 -14.30 -22.99 -19.50
N LYS A 293 -14.63 -21.72 -19.26
CA LYS A 293 -14.97 -21.21 -17.90
C LYS A 293 -16.05 -22.03 -17.19
N HIS A 294 -16.96 -22.68 -17.93
CA HIS A 294 -18.01 -23.53 -17.34
C HIS A 294 -17.49 -24.90 -16.87
N ILE A 295 -16.53 -25.50 -17.59
CA ILE A 295 -15.99 -26.85 -17.30
C ILE A 295 -14.82 -26.79 -16.30
N LEU A 296 -14.19 -25.62 -16.19
CA LEU A 296 -13.06 -25.33 -15.29
C LEU A 296 -13.45 -24.31 -14.20
N VAL A 297 -14.74 -24.14 -13.87
CA VAL A 297 -15.17 -23.11 -12.91
C VAL A 297 -14.56 -23.32 -11.52
N ASP A 298 -14.54 -24.58 -11.06
CA ASP A 298 -13.90 -25.06 -9.83
C ASP A 298 -12.43 -24.63 -9.76
N LEU A 299 -11.73 -24.83 -10.87
CA LEU A 299 -10.30 -24.55 -11.01
C LEU A 299 -10.02 -23.05 -11.11
N VAL A 300 -10.87 -22.30 -11.84
CA VAL A 300 -10.72 -20.85 -12.00
C VAL A 300 -11.05 -20.12 -10.68
N GLU A 301 -12.05 -20.58 -9.93
CA GLU A 301 -12.33 -20.13 -8.57
C GLU A 301 -11.12 -20.38 -7.66
N GLU A 302 -10.56 -21.59 -7.65
CA GLU A 302 -9.36 -21.93 -6.87
C GLU A 302 -8.14 -21.04 -7.21
N ILE A 303 -7.89 -20.78 -8.49
CA ILE A 303 -6.77 -19.94 -8.95
C ILE A 303 -6.95 -18.45 -8.58
N THR A 304 -8.19 -17.94 -8.63
CA THR A 304 -8.47 -16.49 -8.61
C THR A 304 -9.11 -15.96 -7.33
N GLY A 305 -9.77 -16.80 -6.53
CA GLY A 305 -10.62 -16.38 -5.42
C GLY A 305 -11.90 -15.63 -5.84
N ILE A 306 -12.36 -15.84 -7.09
CA ILE A 306 -13.62 -15.29 -7.59
C ILE A 306 -14.69 -16.38 -7.51
N PRO A 307 -15.79 -16.19 -6.74
CA PRO A 307 -16.79 -17.22 -6.55
C PRO A 307 -17.47 -17.68 -7.84
N ASP A 308 -17.86 -18.96 -7.88
CA ASP A 308 -18.56 -19.60 -8.99
C ASP A 308 -19.85 -18.86 -9.42
N GLU A 309 -20.55 -18.19 -8.49
CA GLU A 309 -21.75 -17.41 -8.83
C GLU A 309 -21.45 -16.10 -9.57
N SER A 310 -20.25 -15.53 -9.36
CA SER A 310 -19.75 -14.36 -10.10
C SER A 310 -19.23 -14.80 -11.48
N LEU A 311 -18.42 -15.87 -11.52
CA LEU A 311 -17.85 -16.41 -12.75
C LEU A 311 -18.93 -16.88 -13.76
N LEU A 312 -20.05 -17.43 -13.27
CA LEU A 312 -21.14 -17.97 -14.08
C LEU A 312 -22.39 -17.08 -14.14
N HIS A 313 -22.31 -15.82 -13.67
CA HIS A 313 -23.42 -14.85 -13.67
C HIS A 313 -24.71 -15.33 -12.97
N LYS A 314 -24.58 -16.18 -11.93
CA LYS A 314 -25.72 -16.63 -11.10
C LYS A 314 -26.21 -15.53 -10.16
N LYS A 315 -25.34 -14.56 -9.86
CA LYS A 315 -25.58 -13.37 -9.02
C LYS A 315 -25.11 -12.11 -9.76
N SER A 316 -25.71 -10.97 -9.45
CA SER A 316 -25.19 -9.67 -9.87
C SER A 316 -23.85 -9.37 -9.20
N LEU A 317 -22.98 -8.59 -9.84
CA LEU A 317 -21.79 -8.06 -9.19
C LEU A 317 -22.11 -7.18 -7.97
N ASP A 318 -23.32 -6.62 -7.91
CA ASP A 318 -23.78 -5.80 -6.78
C ASP A 318 -24.30 -6.60 -5.58
N GLU A 319 -24.41 -7.93 -5.69
CA GLU A 319 -24.58 -8.82 -4.54
C GLU A 319 -23.24 -9.11 -3.83
N PHE A 320 -22.10 -8.80 -4.47
CA PHE A 320 -20.78 -8.92 -3.88
C PHE A 320 -20.31 -7.57 -3.34
N SER A 321 -19.70 -7.61 -2.16
CA SER A 321 -19.23 -6.41 -1.48
C SER A 321 -18.11 -5.72 -2.29
N VAL A 322 -17.90 -4.44 -2.01
CA VAL A 322 -16.76 -3.69 -2.54
C VAL A 322 -15.45 -4.35 -2.11
N ALA A 323 -15.36 -4.82 -0.86
CA ALA A 323 -14.22 -5.59 -0.37
C ALA A 323 -13.94 -6.86 -1.20
N GLN A 324 -14.98 -7.62 -1.56
CA GLN A 324 -14.87 -8.81 -2.39
C GLN A 324 -14.38 -8.46 -3.80
N ARG A 325 -15.05 -7.49 -4.44
CA ARG A 325 -14.70 -7.02 -5.79
C ARG A 325 -13.27 -6.48 -5.88
N LEU A 326 -12.76 -5.83 -4.83
CA LEU A 326 -11.36 -5.40 -4.73
C LEU A 326 -10.41 -6.57 -4.43
N SER A 327 -10.80 -7.56 -3.62
CA SER A 327 -9.95 -8.74 -3.33
C SER A 327 -9.62 -9.57 -4.57
N TRP A 328 -10.55 -9.66 -5.54
CA TRP A 328 -10.34 -10.32 -6.83
C TRP A 328 -9.21 -9.67 -7.64
N ALA A 329 -8.94 -8.38 -7.39
CA ALA A 329 -7.92 -7.60 -8.07
C ALA A 329 -6.61 -7.47 -7.28
N ALA A 330 -6.65 -7.59 -5.95
CA ALA A 330 -5.51 -7.41 -5.04
C ALA A 330 -4.26 -8.26 -5.34
N LYS A 331 -4.41 -9.39 -6.04
CA LYS A 331 -3.31 -10.30 -6.44
C LYS A 331 -2.91 -10.19 -7.92
N ARG A 332 -3.40 -9.17 -8.64
CA ARG A 332 -3.11 -8.87 -10.04
C ARG A 332 -2.13 -7.70 -10.18
N LYS A 333 -1.44 -7.63 -11.32
CA LYS A 333 -0.41 -6.63 -11.66
C LYS A 333 -0.74 -5.91 -12.96
N THR A 334 -0.34 -4.65 -13.04
CA THR A 334 -0.54 -3.77 -14.19
C THR A 334 0.79 -3.15 -14.63
N THR A 335 0.90 -2.78 -15.90
CA THR A 335 2.12 -2.16 -16.45
C THR A 335 2.19 -0.66 -16.10
N ARG A 336 1.04 0.02 -16.12
CA ARG A 336 0.88 1.37 -15.56
C ARG A 336 0.25 1.29 -14.18
N VAL A 337 0.52 2.24 -13.30
CA VAL A 337 -0.03 2.24 -11.94
C VAL A 337 -1.50 2.66 -11.93
N GLU A 338 -1.91 3.55 -12.85
CA GLU A 338 -3.28 4.02 -12.99
C GLU A 338 -4.24 2.93 -13.50
N ASP A 339 -3.71 1.96 -14.26
CA ASP A 339 -4.47 0.78 -14.70
C ASP A 339 -5.02 -0.03 -13.52
N ARG A 340 -4.44 0.07 -12.30
CA ARG A 340 -5.00 -0.52 -11.08
C ARG A 340 -6.43 -0.04 -10.81
N ALA A 341 -6.74 1.19 -11.22
CA ALA A 341 -8.07 1.77 -11.16
C ALA A 341 -8.85 1.48 -12.45
N TYR A 342 -8.24 1.74 -13.61
CA TYR A 342 -8.94 1.67 -14.89
C TYR A 342 -9.38 0.23 -15.26
N SER A 343 -8.64 -0.80 -14.82
CA SER A 343 -9.06 -2.20 -14.96
C SER A 343 -10.21 -2.61 -14.03
N LEU A 344 -10.76 -1.71 -13.21
CA LEU A 344 -11.86 -1.97 -12.28
C LEU A 344 -13.17 -1.22 -12.60
N LEU A 345 -13.14 -0.25 -13.53
CA LEU A 345 -14.29 0.61 -13.85
C LEU A 345 -15.61 -0.16 -14.07
N GLY A 346 -15.58 -1.19 -14.91
CA GLY A 346 -16.76 -2.02 -15.18
C GLY A 346 -17.18 -2.95 -14.04
N ILE A 347 -16.26 -3.34 -13.15
CA ILE A 347 -16.55 -4.17 -11.96
C ILE A 347 -17.41 -3.40 -10.93
N PHE A 348 -17.30 -2.07 -10.94
CA PHE A 348 -18.07 -1.14 -10.10
C PHE A 348 -19.12 -0.31 -10.86
N ASN A 349 -19.26 -0.52 -12.17
CA ASN A 349 -20.14 0.27 -13.06
C ASN A 349 -19.89 1.79 -12.96
N ILE A 350 -18.60 2.18 -12.94
CA ILE A 350 -18.14 3.58 -12.82
C ILE A 350 -17.54 4.05 -14.14
N ASN A 351 -17.96 5.23 -14.58
CA ASN A 351 -17.30 5.97 -15.66
C ASN A 351 -16.52 7.15 -15.08
N MET A 352 -15.25 7.31 -15.46
CA MET A 352 -14.41 8.43 -15.02
C MET A 352 -13.33 8.77 -16.06
N PRO A 353 -12.84 10.03 -16.13
CA PRO A 353 -11.77 10.41 -17.05
C PRO A 353 -10.47 9.64 -16.76
N THR A 354 -9.86 9.09 -17.81
CA THR A 354 -8.60 8.34 -17.73
C THR A 354 -7.40 9.27 -17.89
N LEU A 355 -6.80 9.64 -16.77
CA LEU A 355 -5.62 10.51 -16.70
C LEU A 355 -4.38 9.65 -16.47
N TYR A 356 -3.55 9.45 -17.50
CA TYR A 356 -2.26 8.79 -17.33
C TYR A 356 -1.20 9.82 -16.91
N GLY A 357 -0.41 9.49 -15.89
CA GLY A 357 0.48 10.42 -15.19
C GLY A 357 -0.01 10.83 -13.80
N GLU A 358 -1.24 10.46 -13.39
CA GLU A 358 -1.74 10.76 -12.04
C GLU A 358 -1.32 9.73 -10.97
N GLY A 359 -0.64 8.65 -11.35
CA GLY A 359 -0.04 7.73 -10.40
C GLY A 359 -1.06 7.00 -9.52
N HIS A 360 -0.81 6.95 -8.21
CA HIS A 360 -1.73 6.35 -7.24
C HIS A 360 -3.05 7.14 -7.06
N HIS A 361 -3.12 8.40 -7.53
CA HIS A 361 -4.35 9.20 -7.43
C HIS A 361 -5.50 8.63 -8.24
N ALA A 362 -5.24 7.85 -9.31
CA ALA A 362 -6.28 7.17 -10.08
C ALA A 362 -7.06 6.15 -9.23
N PHE A 363 -6.36 5.35 -8.42
CA PHE A 363 -7.01 4.37 -7.53
C PHE A 363 -7.69 5.02 -6.34
N ARG A 364 -7.17 6.16 -5.87
CA ARG A 364 -7.85 6.99 -4.86
C ARG A 364 -9.15 7.60 -5.42
N ARG A 365 -9.12 8.17 -6.63
CA ARG A 365 -10.31 8.67 -7.34
C ARG A 365 -11.35 7.58 -7.58
N LEU A 366 -10.94 6.38 -7.98
CA LEU A 366 -11.88 5.24 -8.10
C LEU A 366 -12.64 5.00 -6.77
N GLN A 367 -11.96 5.01 -5.63
CA GLN A 367 -12.63 4.80 -4.34
C GLN A 367 -13.57 5.96 -3.96
N GLU A 368 -13.24 7.19 -4.32
CA GLU A 368 -14.12 8.36 -4.15
C GLU A 368 -15.35 8.29 -5.07
N GLU A 369 -15.20 7.71 -6.26
CA GLU A 369 -16.29 7.42 -7.21
C GLU A 369 -17.14 6.20 -6.78
N ILE A 370 -16.56 5.21 -6.09
CA ILE A 370 -17.28 4.09 -5.47
C ILE A 370 -18.12 4.60 -4.29
N VAL A 371 -17.51 5.33 -3.34
CA VAL A 371 -18.21 5.73 -2.11
C VAL A 371 -19.42 6.65 -2.35
N GLN A 372 -19.44 7.35 -3.48
CA GLN A 372 -20.56 8.20 -3.91
C GLN A 372 -21.71 7.43 -4.58
N ARG A 373 -21.46 6.22 -5.12
CA ARG A 373 -22.46 5.42 -5.87
C ARG A 373 -22.88 4.13 -5.18
N VAL A 374 -22.01 3.52 -4.39
CA VAL A 374 -22.22 2.21 -3.76
C VAL A 374 -22.29 2.39 -2.25
N PRO A 375 -23.46 2.15 -1.60
CA PRO A 375 -23.64 2.36 -0.17
C PRO A 375 -23.07 1.20 0.67
N ASP A 376 -21.79 0.88 0.47
CA ASP A 376 -21.10 -0.27 1.06
C ASP A 376 -19.80 0.17 1.77
N GLN A 377 -19.80 0.05 3.10
CA GLN A 377 -18.68 0.45 3.95
C GLN A 377 -17.54 -0.58 4.00
N SER A 378 -17.68 -1.75 3.36
CA SER A 378 -16.57 -2.69 3.17
C SER A 378 -15.41 -2.11 2.34
N LEU A 379 -15.65 -0.99 1.64
CA LEU A 379 -14.60 -0.13 1.07
C LEU A 379 -13.55 0.31 2.10
N PHE A 380 -13.87 0.41 3.40
CA PHE A 380 -12.92 0.73 4.46
C PHE A 380 -12.37 -0.52 5.18
N ALA A 381 -12.84 -1.72 4.80
CA ALA A 381 -12.48 -3.00 5.39
C ALA A 381 -11.28 -3.67 4.68
N TRP A 382 -10.19 -2.91 4.58
CA TRP A 382 -8.88 -3.34 4.06
C TRP A 382 -7.84 -3.51 5.18
N GLY A 383 -6.85 -4.36 4.94
CA GLY A 383 -5.84 -4.75 5.94
C GLY A 383 -6.20 -6.03 6.69
N HIS A 384 -5.47 -6.32 7.76
CA HIS A 384 -5.65 -7.56 8.52
C HIS A 384 -6.79 -7.45 9.54
N VAL A 385 -7.69 -8.44 9.51
CA VAL A 385 -8.71 -8.66 10.54
C VAL A 385 -8.12 -9.51 11.67
N TYR A 386 -8.45 -9.20 12.93
CA TYR A 386 -8.08 -10.04 14.06
C TYR A 386 -8.89 -11.34 14.05
N ALA A 387 -8.20 -12.48 14.00
CA ALA A 387 -8.77 -13.80 13.75
C ALA A 387 -8.74 -14.74 14.97
N ASP A 388 -8.26 -14.26 16.13
CA ASP A 388 -8.17 -15.06 17.37
C ASP A 388 -9.44 -14.91 18.25
N LEU A 389 -10.56 -14.42 17.70
CA LEU A 389 -11.82 -14.16 18.40
C LEU A 389 -12.85 -15.25 18.13
N ASP A 390 -13.59 -15.69 19.16
CA ASP A 390 -14.90 -16.28 18.94
C ASP A 390 -15.93 -15.18 18.61
N ALA A 391 -16.95 -15.48 17.81
CA ALA A 391 -17.95 -14.55 17.30
C ALA A 391 -18.90 -13.98 18.38
N ARG A 392 -18.70 -14.33 19.66
CA ARG A 392 -19.61 -14.08 20.80
C ARG A 392 -18.90 -13.58 22.06
N GLU A 393 -17.57 -13.46 22.04
CA GLU A 393 -16.81 -12.95 23.19
C GLU A 393 -16.69 -11.42 23.11
N ASP A 394 -16.89 -10.73 24.23
CA ASP A 394 -16.67 -9.29 24.29
C ASP A 394 -15.18 -8.97 24.09
N LEU A 395 -14.85 -7.96 23.26
CA LEU A 395 -13.46 -7.60 22.96
C LEU A 395 -12.60 -7.28 24.21
N ALA A 396 -13.19 -6.77 25.28
CA ALA A 396 -12.48 -6.49 26.54
C ALA A 396 -12.37 -7.74 27.45
N GLN A 397 -13.17 -8.78 27.17
CA GLN A 397 -13.16 -10.06 27.87
C GLN A 397 -12.41 -11.18 27.11
N CYS A 398 -12.09 -10.95 25.83
CA CYS A 398 -11.43 -11.90 24.94
C CYS A 398 -10.10 -12.41 25.52
N PRO A 399 -9.94 -13.72 25.80
CA PRO A 399 -8.76 -14.26 26.46
C PRO A 399 -7.44 -14.03 25.71
N SER A 400 -7.45 -14.00 24.36
CA SER A 400 -6.24 -13.79 23.56
C SER A 400 -5.76 -12.33 23.57
N LEU A 401 -6.66 -11.37 23.81
CA LEU A 401 -6.32 -9.96 24.04
C LEU A 401 -5.90 -9.73 25.49
N GLN A 402 -6.54 -10.39 26.46
CA GLN A 402 -6.13 -10.33 27.88
C GLN A 402 -4.76 -10.99 28.12
N ALA A 403 -4.41 -12.03 27.38
CA ALA A 403 -3.10 -12.69 27.44
C ALA A 403 -2.01 -12.02 26.56
N ALA A 404 -2.28 -10.84 25.97
CA ALA A 404 -1.27 -10.07 25.26
C ALA A 404 -0.34 -9.35 26.26
N ILE A 405 0.98 -9.42 26.03
CA ILE A 405 1.99 -8.71 26.82
C ILE A 405 1.93 -7.20 26.54
N ASP A 406 1.58 -6.84 25.31
CA ASP A 406 1.61 -5.45 24.83
C ASP A 406 0.58 -5.25 23.73
N ILE A 407 -0.23 -4.20 23.81
CA ILE A 407 -1.09 -3.73 22.72
C ILE A 407 -0.82 -2.24 22.51
N ARG A 408 -0.36 -1.84 21.32
CA ARG A 408 -0.05 -0.44 21.01
C ARG A 408 -0.66 0.02 19.70
N CYS A 409 -1.23 1.22 19.73
CA CYS A 409 -1.70 1.91 18.53
C CYS A 409 -0.51 2.38 17.66
N ARG A 410 -0.70 2.34 16.34
CA ARG A 410 0.27 2.76 15.31
C ARG A 410 -0.44 3.44 14.15
N GLU A 411 0.12 4.55 13.68
CA GLU A 411 -0.44 5.33 12.57
C GLU A 411 0.05 4.81 11.21
N SER A 412 1.36 4.68 11.06
CA SER A 412 1.98 4.13 9.87
C SER A 412 1.96 2.60 9.90
N ASN A 413 1.66 1.99 8.75
CA ASN A 413 1.85 0.55 8.58
C ASN A 413 3.34 0.30 8.28
N VAL A 414 4.17 0.38 9.32
CA VAL A 414 5.65 0.26 9.25
C VAL A 414 6.06 -1.06 8.59
N PHE A 415 5.29 -2.13 8.85
CA PHE A 415 5.47 -3.44 8.25
C PHE A 415 5.28 -3.40 6.72
N LEU A 416 4.15 -2.84 6.24
CA LEU A 416 3.82 -2.70 4.83
C LEU A 416 4.84 -1.84 4.06
N ALA A 417 5.26 -0.72 4.64
CA ALA A 417 6.28 0.15 4.04
C ALA A 417 7.61 -0.62 3.84
N ARG A 418 8.07 -1.34 4.87
CA ARG A 418 9.25 -2.21 4.81
C ARG A 418 9.10 -3.36 3.81
N PHE A 419 7.89 -3.88 3.60
CA PHE A 419 7.62 -4.97 2.68
C PHE A 419 7.59 -4.52 1.20
N LEU A 420 7.06 -3.33 0.92
CA LEU A 420 6.84 -2.82 -0.44
C LEU A 420 7.90 -1.81 -0.93
N ARG A 421 8.81 -1.38 -0.05
CA ARG A 421 9.90 -0.39 -0.32
C ARG A 421 9.41 1.02 -0.69
N ASP A 422 8.10 1.27 -0.61
CA ASP A 422 7.52 2.60 -0.68
C ASP A 422 7.18 3.12 0.72
N HIS A 423 7.83 4.23 1.09
CA HIS A 423 7.72 4.92 2.36
C HIS A 423 7.14 6.33 2.20
N SER A 424 6.50 6.61 1.05
CA SER A 424 5.66 7.81 0.88
C SER A 424 4.32 7.71 1.63
N LEU A 425 3.92 6.50 2.02
CA LEU A 425 2.56 6.18 2.44
C LEU A 425 2.37 6.24 3.96
N SER A 426 2.31 7.46 4.48
CA SER A 426 1.60 7.73 5.73
C SER A 426 0.10 7.80 5.42
N GLU A 427 -0.62 6.68 5.53
CA GLU A 427 -2.05 6.58 5.14
C GLU A 427 -2.99 7.25 6.16
N LYS A 428 -2.90 8.60 6.26
CA LYS A 428 -3.75 9.52 7.04
C LYS A 428 -5.18 9.62 6.48
N SER A 429 -5.75 8.51 6.03
CA SER A 429 -6.96 8.44 5.20
C SER A 429 -7.62 7.08 5.37
N LEU A 430 -8.96 7.02 5.39
CA LEU A 430 -9.69 5.75 5.35
C LEU A 430 -9.63 5.05 3.98
N PHE A 431 -9.36 5.78 2.89
CA PHE A 431 -9.03 5.18 1.59
C PHE A 431 -7.55 4.79 1.58
N SER A 432 -7.24 3.54 1.19
CA SER A 432 -5.86 3.10 0.96
C SER A 432 -5.42 3.43 -0.47
N THR A 433 -4.14 3.71 -0.65
CA THR A 433 -3.49 3.90 -1.95
C THR A 433 -3.10 2.57 -2.63
N GLN A 434 -3.31 1.44 -1.95
CA GLN A 434 -2.83 0.12 -2.35
C GLN A 434 -3.94 -0.93 -2.42
N LEU A 435 -4.28 -1.34 -3.64
CA LEU A 435 -5.24 -2.40 -3.95
C LEU A 435 -4.87 -3.75 -3.30
N GLU A 436 -3.58 -3.99 -3.06
CA GLU A 436 -3.04 -5.15 -2.36
C GLU A 436 -3.63 -5.35 -0.95
N MET A 437 -4.09 -4.28 -0.30
CA MET A 437 -4.63 -4.32 1.07
C MET A 437 -5.98 -5.07 1.19
N TRP A 438 -6.61 -5.41 0.07
CA TRP A 438 -7.82 -6.26 0.04
C TRP A 438 -7.52 -7.75 -0.21
N ALA A 439 -6.26 -8.19 -0.24
CA ALA A 439 -5.87 -9.58 -0.58
C ALA A 439 -6.44 -10.68 0.35
N TYR A 440 -7.00 -10.29 1.50
CA TYR A 440 -7.66 -11.14 2.50
C TYR A 440 -9.13 -10.74 2.76
N SER A 441 -9.69 -9.78 2.00
CA SER A 441 -11.02 -9.23 2.24
C SER A 441 -12.16 -9.98 1.50
N GLY A 442 -11.87 -11.12 0.88
CA GLY A 442 -12.83 -11.91 0.08
C GLY A 442 -13.98 -12.54 0.89
N ASP A 443 -13.82 -12.71 2.19
CA ASP A 443 -14.87 -13.22 3.08
C ASP A 443 -15.72 -12.10 3.71
N ILE A 444 -15.43 -10.82 3.43
CA ILE A 444 -16.14 -9.67 4.00
C ILE A 444 -17.39 -9.37 3.18
N ARG A 445 -18.56 -9.47 3.79
CA ARG A 445 -19.85 -9.14 3.18
C ARG A 445 -20.39 -7.79 3.67
N ALA A 446 -21.09 -7.08 2.80
CA ALA A 446 -21.83 -5.87 3.18
C ALA A 446 -23.03 -6.24 4.09
N VAL A 447 -23.41 -5.34 5.00
CA VAL A 447 -24.59 -5.46 5.85
C VAL A 447 -25.53 -4.30 5.54
N SER A 448 -26.83 -4.59 5.37
CA SER A 448 -27.79 -3.55 4.98
C SER A 448 -27.90 -2.45 6.05
N HIS A 449 -28.18 -1.21 5.65
CA HIS A 449 -28.33 -0.11 6.61
C HIS A 449 -29.41 -0.40 7.66
N SER A 450 -30.52 -1.06 7.31
CA SER A 450 -31.56 -1.44 8.27
C SER A 450 -31.11 -2.53 9.24
N ASP A 451 -30.27 -3.47 8.82
CA ASP A 451 -29.63 -4.44 9.73
C ASP A 451 -28.63 -3.76 10.67
N VAL A 452 -27.80 -2.83 10.17
CA VAL A 452 -26.88 -2.04 11.00
C VAL A 452 -27.66 -1.21 12.03
N SER A 453 -28.71 -0.50 11.61
CA SER A 453 -29.56 0.27 12.54
C SER A 453 -30.23 -0.62 13.58
N ARG A 454 -30.69 -1.82 13.21
CA ARG A 454 -31.30 -2.77 14.16
C ARG A 454 -30.29 -3.33 15.18
N ARG A 455 -29.03 -3.54 14.79
CA ARG A 455 -27.97 -4.01 15.70
C ARG A 455 -27.50 -2.88 16.64
N LEU A 456 -27.22 -1.70 16.09
CA LEU A 456 -26.67 -0.57 16.85
C LEU A 456 -27.69 0.12 17.75
N GLN A 457 -28.97 0.19 17.33
CA GLN A 457 -30.08 0.81 18.07
C GLN A 457 -29.85 2.30 18.44
N LEU A 458 -28.90 2.97 17.78
CA LEU A 458 -28.54 4.36 18.09
C LEU A 458 -29.63 5.34 17.62
N PRO A 459 -30.09 6.27 18.48
CA PRO A 459 -30.99 7.33 18.06
C PRO A 459 -30.31 8.21 17.00
N HIS A 460 -31.09 8.64 16.01
CA HIS A 460 -30.67 9.50 14.91
C HIS A 460 -29.60 8.93 13.94
N LEU A 461 -29.24 7.64 14.01
CA LEU A 461 -28.39 7.01 13.00
C LEU A 461 -29.07 7.05 11.62
N ARG A 462 -28.54 7.88 10.72
CA ARG A 462 -29.02 8.03 9.35
C ARG A 462 -28.24 7.13 8.39
N ALA A 463 -28.82 6.88 7.22
CA ALA A 463 -28.06 6.31 6.10
C ALA A 463 -26.83 7.19 5.82
N THR A 464 -25.66 6.56 5.78
CA THR A 464 -24.39 7.29 5.64
C THR A 464 -24.34 8.06 4.34
N ARG A 465 -23.84 9.30 4.41
CA ARG A 465 -23.62 10.18 3.26
C ARG A 465 -22.16 10.58 3.19
N TYR A 466 -21.69 10.88 2.00
CA TYR A 466 -20.31 11.28 1.71
C TYR A 466 -20.36 12.59 0.94
N THR A 467 -20.15 13.71 1.62
CA THR A 467 -20.27 15.06 1.05
C THR A 467 -18.88 15.56 0.66
N SER A 468 -18.66 15.89 -0.61
CA SER A 468 -17.39 16.50 -1.04
C SER A 468 -17.31 17.97 -0.60
N THR A 469 -16.21 18.35 0.06
CA THR A 469 -15.98 19.69 0.63
C THR A 469 -14.57 20.20 0.29
N PRO A 470 -14.27 21.50 0.48
CA PRO A 470 -12.91 22.02 0.39
C PRO A 470 -11.89 21.38 1.33
N HIS A 471 -12.31 20.67 2.38
CA HIS A 471 -11.45 20.01 3.35
C HIS A 471 -11.20 18.53 3.01
N GLY A 472 -12.19 17.86 2.43
CA GLY A 472 -12.19 16.43 2.15
C GLY A 472 -13.60 15.89 1.95
N ILE A 473 -13.78 14.59 2.14
CA ILE A 473 -15.12 13.98 2.15
C ILE A 473 -15.63 13.99 3.60
N GLU A 474 -16.63 14.82 3.87
CA GLU A 474 -17.36 14.82 5.13
C GLU A 474 -18.29 13.59 5.18
N THR A 475 -18.31 12.91 6.31
CA THR A 475 -19.23 11.79 6.58
C THR A 475 -19.53 11.68 8.08
N GLN A 476 -20.49 10.84 8.45
CA GLN A 476 -20.87 10.58 9.84
C GLN A 476 -20.77 9.09 10.14
N LEU A 477 -20.03 8.73 11.19
CA LEU A 477 -19.72 7.34 11.56
C LEU A 477 -19.94 7.09 13.06
N PRO A 478 -20.40 5.89 13.47
CA PRO A 478 -20.36 5.48 14.87
C PRO A 478 -18.92 5.12 15.24
N LEU A 479 -18.37 5.79 16.24
CA LEU A 479 -17.01 5.58 16.76
C LEU A 479 -17.07 5.17 18.23
N ILE A 480 -16.40 4.08 18.59
CA ILE A 480 -16.18 3.69 19.99
C ILE A 480 -14.73 3.99 20.37
N PRO A 481 -14.43 4.72 21.46
CA PRO A 481 -13.06 4.87 21.96
C PRO A 481 -12.41 3.50 22.21
N LEU A 482 -11.18 3.30 21.74
CA LEU A 482 -10.49 2.01 21.82
C LEU A 482 -10.29 1.52 23.27
N VAL A 483 -10.16 2.45 24.21
CA VAL A 483 -10.11 2.24 25.68
C VAL A 483 -11.35 1.55 26.27
N HIS A 484 -12.51 1.58 25.58
CA HIS A 484 -13.71 0.85 26.01
C HIS A 484 -13.91 -0.48 25.27
N CYS A 485 -13.12 -0.74 24.23
CA CYS A 485 -13.19 -1.95 23.41
C CYS A 485 -12.15 -2.99 23.83
N LEU A 486 -10.95 -2.58 24.20
CA LEU A 486 -9.86 -3.48 24.61
C LEU A 486 -9.88 -3.73 26.13
N PRO A 487 -9.10 -4.72 26.63
CA PRO A 487 -8.74 -4.81 28.04
C PRO A 487 -8.05 -3.53 28.56
N GLN A 488 -7.70 -3.49 29.86
CA GLN A 488 -6.89 -2.42 30.46
C GLN A 488 -5.41 -2.83 30.61
N SER A 489 -4.51 -1.85 30.70
CA SER A 489 -3.04 -2.00 30.75
C SER A 489 -2.44 -0.90 31.63
N GLU A 490 -1.38 -1.23 32.34
CA GLU A 490 -0.71 -0.35 33.31
C GLU A 490 0.13 0.76 32.63
N GLU A 491 0.75 0.49 31.47
CA GLU A 491 1.12 1.58 30.54
C GLU A 491 -0.12 1.96 29.72
N PRO A 492 -0.54 3.25 29.68
CA PRO A 492 -1.61 3.68 28.81
C PRO A 492 -1.24 3.48 27.33
N TYR A 493 -2.23 3.09 26.52
CA TYR A 493 -2.15 2.75 25.09
C TYR A 493 -1.62 3.85 24.14
N PHE A 494 -1.19 4.99 24.69
CA PHE A 494 -0.99 6.27 24.05
C PHE A 494 0.42 6.84 24.33
N LYS A 495 1.48 6.27 23.74
CA LYS A 495 2.79 6.97 23.64
C LYS A 495 2.81 8.09 22.59
N ILE A 496 1.62 8.63 22.28
CA ILE A 496 1.34 9.88 21.58
C ILE A 496 0.19 10.53 22.38
N PRO A 497 0.48 11.34 23.42
CA PRO A 497 -0.53 11.74 24.43
C PRO A 497 -1.73 12.53 23.91
N GLU A 498 -1.63 13.12 22.72
CA GLU A 498 -2.54 14.14 22.20
C GLU A 498 -3.67 13.58 21.31
N ARG A 499 -3.68 12.27 21.00
CA ARG A 499 -4.49 11.69 19.90
C ARG A 499 -5.57 10.73 20.39
N GLN A 500 -6.79 10.90 19.87
CA GLN A 500 -7.97 10.12 20.25
C GLN A 500 -8.12 8.91 19.32
N TRP A 501 -8.08 7.70 19.88
CA TRP A 501 -8.08 6.42 19.14
C TRP A 501 -9.43 5.71 19.25
N TYR A 502 -9.88 5.14 18.13
CA TYR A 502 -11.25 4.65 17.93
C TYR A 502 -11.31 3.33 17.15
N LEU A 503 -12.42 2.61 17.35
CA LEU A 503 -12.99 1.70 16.36
C LEU A 503 -14.17 2.40 15.68
N ALA A 504 -14.06 2.66 14.37
CA ALA A 504 -15.19 3.07 13.55
C ALA A 504 -16.00 1.84 13.14
N ILE A 505 -17.27 1.78 13.52
CA ILE A 505 -18.14 0.65 13.17
C ILE A 505 -18.53 0.74 11.69
N LEU A 506 -18.19 -0.30 10.91
CA LEU A 506 -18.54 -0.41 9.50
C LEU A 506 -19.76 -1.33 9.30
N GLY A 507 -20.61 -0.97 8.34
CA GLY A 507 -21.72 -1.78 7.83
C GLY A 507 -21.28 -2.98 6.98
N CYS A 508 -20.33 -3.78 7.49
CA CYS A 508 -19.84 -5.01 6.86
C CYS A 508 -19.37 -5.99 7.94
N GLU A 509 -19.38 -7.29 7.64
CA GLU A 509 -19.01 -8.36 8.57
C GLU A 509 -18.25 -9.49 7.86
N LEU A 510 -17.52 -10.33 8.63
CA LEU A 510 -16.95 -11.55 8.08
C LEU A 510 -18.05 -12.61 7.89
N THR A 511 -18.00 -13.32 6.76
CA THR A 511 -18.91 -14.45 6.48
C THR A 511 -18.76 -15.59 7.50
N ALA A 512 -17.56 -15.73 8.10
CA ALA A 512 -17.30 -16.67 9.20
C ALA A 512 -17.84 -16.21 10.57
N HIS A 513 -18.12 -14.92 10.77
CA HIS A 513 -18.57 -14.34 12.05
C HIS A 513 -19.90 -13.58 11.88
N PRO A 514 -20.99 -14.23 11.40
CA PRO A 514 -22.25 -13.56 11.08
C PRO A 514 -22.92 -13.01 12.35
N GLY A 515 -23.13 -11.71 12.40
CA GLY A 515 -23.60 -10.97 13.57
C GLY A 515 -22.60 -9.91 14.03
N ALA A 516 -21.29 -10.17 13.89
CA ALA A 516 -20.23 -9.28 14.33
C ALA A 516 -19.84 -8.28 13.22
N LEU A 517 -20.21 -7.01 13.39
CA LEU A 517 -19.80 -5.92 12.47
C LEU A 517 -18.28 -5.69 12.54
N LEU A 518 -17.66 -5.12 11.52
CA LEU A 518 -16.22 -4.82 11.55
C LEU A 518 -15.95 -3.42 12.11
N GLY A 519 -15.21 -3.36 13.22
CA GLY A 519 -14.62 -2.15 13.77
C GLY A 519 -13.28 -1.84 13.11
N ARG A 520 -13.18 -0.68 12.44
CA ARG A 520 -11.94 -0.19 11.82
C ARG A 520 -11.09 0.57 12.82
N VAL A 521 -9.84 0.18 12.99
CA VAL A 521 -8.85 0.94 13.78
C VAL A 521 -8.54 2.26 13.08
N CYS A 522 -8.78 3.35 13.80
CA CYS A 522 -8.61 4.72 13.32
C CYS A 522 -8.30 5.70 14.47
N HIS A 523 -7.88 6.90 14.12
CA HIS A 523 -7.65 7.97 15.10
C HIS A 523 -8.01 9.35 14.55
N ILE A 524 -8.30 10.27 15.47
CA ILE A 524 -8.44 11.70 15.19
C ILE A 524 -7.18 12.37 15.79
N PRO A 525 -6.43 13.16 14.99
CA PRO A 525 -5.28 13.94 15.49
C PRO A 525 -5.74 15.05 16.46
N PRO A 526 -4.81 15.77 17.12
CA PRO A 526 -5.19 16.88 17.99
C PRO A 526 -5.90 17.97 17.17
N PRO A 527 -6.84 18.74 17.75
CA PRO A 527 -7.58 19.75 17.02
C PRO A 527 -6.71 20.98 16.68
N GLU A 528 -5.98 20.91 15.57
CA GLU A 528 -5.35 22.06 14.91
C GLU A 528 -6.40 23.03 14.29
N SER A 529 -7.65 22.56 14.15
CA SER A 529 -8.81 23.33 13.67
C SER A 529 -10.11 22.60 14.03
N ASP A 530 -11.27 23.19 13.73
CA ASP A 530 -12.59 22.56 13.89
C ASP A 530 -12.80 21.29 13.02
N VAL A 531 -11.92 21.04 12.06
CA VAL A 531 -12.03 19.95 11.07
C VAL A 531 -11.41 18.66 11.63
N GLN A 532 -12.26 17.79 12.19
CA GLN A 532 -11.84 16.46 12.70
C GLN A 532 -11.60 15.47 11.55
N TYR A 533 -10.36 15.35 11.10
CA TYR A 533 -9.94 14.32 10.13
C TYR A 533 -9.89 12.93 10.78
N LEU A 534 -10.42 11.92 10.10
CA LEU A 534 -10.34 10.53 10.54
C LEU A 534 -9.25 9.78 9.75
N HIS A 535 -8.17 9.45 10.43
CA HIS A 535 -7.01 8.76 9.87
C HIS A 535 -7.13 7.25 10.10
N SER A 536 -6.56 6.44 9.20
CA SER A 536 -6.44 5.00 9.45
C SER A 536 -5.31 4.71 10.42
N GLY A 537 -5.41 3.60 11.15
CA GLY A 537 -4.34 3.09 11.99
C GLY A 537 -4.43 1.59 12.20
N HIS A 538 -3.55 1.08 13.07
CA HIS A 538 -3.35 -0.35 13.32
C HIS A 538 -3.06 -0.58 14.80
N LEU A 539 -3.52 -1.70 15.36
CA LEU A 539 -3.03 -2.24 16.62
C LEU A 539 -1.85 -3.17 16.34
N ARG A 540 -0.75 -3.01 17.10
CA ARG A 540 0.26 -4.05 17.30
C ARG A 540 -0.08 -4.80 18.57
N ILE A 541 -0.31 -6.11 18.49
CA ILE A 541 -0.61 -7.01 19.62
C ILE A 541 0.57 -7.98 19.75
N THR A 542 1.17 -8.11 20.93
CA THR A 542 2.33 -8.97 21.18
C THR A 542 1.99 -10.08 22.16
N SER A 543 1.99 -11.34 21.71
CA SER A 543 1.54 -12.50 22.50
C SER A 543 2.70 -13.43 22.87
N GLY A 544 3.46 -13.08 23.91
CA GLY A 544 4.63 -13.83 24.38
C GLY A 544 5.98 -13.25 23.91
N THR A 545 7.07 -13.81 24.40
CA THR A 545 8.44 -13.38 24.05
C THR A 545 8.87 -13.83 22.65
N GLY A 546 9.40 -12.92 21.84
CA GLY A 546 10.05 -13.21 20.54
C GLY A 546 9.37 -12.60 19.31
N TRP A 547 10.16 -12.26 18.28
CA TRP A 547 9.74 -11.50 17.09
C TRP A 547 8.61 -12.13 16.25
N GLN A 548 8.38 -13.45 16.34
CA GLN A 548 7.29 -14.16 15.63
C GLN A 548 5.91 -14.00 16.30
N ARG A 549 5.80 -13.21 17.38
CA ARG A 549 4.59 -13.07 18.20
C ARG A 549 3.92 -11.69 18.14
N GLU A 550 4.40 -10.78 17.29
CA GLU A 550 3.68 -9.53 16.97
C GLU A 550 2.65 -9.75 15.86
N LYS A 551 1.38 -9.42 16.12
CA LYS A 551 0.30 -9.33 15.13
C LYS A 551 -0.03 -7.87 14.87
N TYR A 552 -0.17 -7.50 13.60
CA TYR A 552 -0.58 -6.16 13.15
C TYR A 552 -2.00 -6.22 12.59
N VAL A 553 -2.92 -5.47 13.19
CA VAL A 553 -4.37 -5.56 12.97
C VAL A 553 -4.93 -4.19 12.59
N SER A 554 -5.72 -4.12 11.52
CA SER A 554 -6.43 -2.90 11.11
C SER A 554 -7.94 -2.98 11.36
N LEU A 555 -8.48 -4.19 11.57
CA LEU A 555 -9.90 -4.48 11.69
C LEU A 555 -10.15 -5.48 12.82
N LEU A 556 -11.17 -5.26 13.65
CA LEU A 556 -11.64 -6.22 14.65
C LEU A 556 -13.11 -6.54 14.39
N PRO A 557 -13.54 -7.81 14.45
CA PRO A 557 -14.94 -8.14 14.68
C PRO A 557 -15.46 -7.45 15.94
N LEU A 558 -16.68 -6.94 15.89
CA LEU A 558 -17.44 -6.38 17.01
C LEU A 558 -18.67 -7.28 17.22
N PRO A 559 -18.56 -8.33 18.06
CA PRO A 559 -19.70 -9.12 18.50
C PRO A 559 -20.81 -8.25 19.09
N LEU A 560 -22.04 -8.76 19.08
CA LEU A 560 -23.21 -7.99 19.53
C LEU A 560 -23.01 -7.57 20.99
N GLU A 561 -22.49 -8.47 21.81
CA GLU A 561 -22.12 -8.30 23.21
C GLU A 561 -21.27 -7.04 23.45
N THR A 562 -20.27 -6.78 22.59
CA THR A 562 -19.42 -5.58 22.65
C THR A 562 -20.19 -4.31 22.27
N ILE A 563 -21.09 -4.41 21.30
CA ILE A 563 -21.96 -3.32 20.87
C ILE A 563 -22.97 -2.98 21.97
N GLU A 564 -23.58 -3.97 22.63
CA GLU A 564 -24.59 -3.75 23.66
C GLU A 564 -23.96 -3.16 24.93
N ARG A 565 -22.84 -3.71 25.42
CA ARG A 565 -22.09 -3.14 26.55
C ARG A 565 -21.68 -1.69 26.28
N CYS A 566 -21.14 -1.39 25.09
CA CYS A 566 -20.74 -0.02 24.75
C CYS A 566 -21.92 0.92 24.54
N ARG A 567 -23.09 0.42 24.12
CA ARG A 567 -24.33 1.20 24.01
C ARG A 567 -24.92 1.53 25.39
N GLU A 568 -24.93 0.57 26.31
CA GLU A 568 -25.46 0.73 27.67
C GLU A 568 -24.68 1.74 28.52
N HIS A 569 -23.39 1.92 28.22
CA HIS A 569 -22.49 2.89 28.87
C HIS A 569 -22.29 4.19 28.05
N ASP A 570 -23.10 4.42 27.00
CA ASP A 570 -23.03 5.57 26.08
C ASP A 570 -21.65 5.81 25.43
N HIS A 571 -20.86 4.75 25.24
CA HIS A 571 -19.52 4.81 24.65
C HIS A 571 -19.53 4.93 23.10
N ILE A 572 -20.67 4.76 22.43
CA ILE A 572 -20.76 4.75 20.95
C ILE A 572 -21.15 6.14 20.43
N MET A 573 -20.15 6.98 20.15
CA MET A 573 -20.36 8.34 19.66
C MET A 573 -20.62 8.39 18.15
N LEU A 574 -21.70 9.07 17.74
CA LEU A 574 -21.98 9.36 16.33
C LEU A 574 -21.27 10.66 15.89
N LYS A 575 -19.99 10.57 15.51
CA LYS A 575 -19.18 11.74 15.10
C LYS A 575 -19.28 12.06 13.61
N THR A 576 -19.38 13.35 13.29
CA THR A 576 -19.09 13.88 11.93
C THR A 576 -17.58 14.03 11.79
N VAL A 577 -17.02 13.51 10.69
CA VAL A 577 -15.58 13.43 10.45
C VAL A 577 -15.25 13.64 8.98
N TYR A 578 -13.99 14.00 8.70
CA TYR A 578 -13.50 14.26 7.36
C TYR A 578 -12.50 13.19 6.93
N ILE A 579 -12.76 12.52 5.81
CA ILE A 579 -11.73 11.75 5.11
C ILE A 579 -10.89 12.75 4.32
N SER A 580 -9.62 12.88 4.70
CA SER A 580 -8.66 13.82 4.13
C SER A 580 -8.59 13.73 2.60
N ARG A 581 -8.41 14.88 1.92
CA ARG A 581 -8.07 14.91 0.50
C ARG A 581 -6.77 14.12 0.24
N PRO A 582 -6.52 13.65 -0.99
CA PRO A 582 -5.21 13.11 -1.36
C PRO A 582 -4.12 14.14 -1.02
N GLU A 583 -3.04 13.72 -0.35
CA GLU A 583 -1.90 14.61 -0.11
C GLU A 583 -1.36 15.11 -1.46
N ARG A 584 -0.92 16.37 -1.52
CA ARG A 584 -0.29 16.88 -2.75
C ARG A 584 0.95 16.04 -3.04
N ALA A 585 1.03 15.46 -4.23
CA ALA A 585 2.24 14.79 -4.70
C ALA A 585 3.43 15.76 -4.63
N SER A 586 4.31 15.56 -3.64
CA SER A 586 5.54 16.32 -3.52
C SER A 586 6.51 15.85 -4.60
N THR A 587 6.61 16.61 -5.69
CA THR A 587 7.64 16.41 -6.73
C THR A 587 9.05 16.41 -6.15
N GLN A 588 9.24 17.05 -4.99
CA GLN A 588 10.31 16.74 -4.05
C GLN A 588 10.13 15.35 -3.43
N SER A 589 10.49 14.32 -4.20
CA SER A 589 10.47 12.93 -3.73
C SER A 589 11.25 12.77 -2.42
N HIS A 590 10.71 12.00 -1.48
CA HIS A 590 11.41 11.60 -0.25
C HIS A 590 12.70 10.80 -0.50
N SER A 591 13.04 10.49 -1.76
CA SER A 591 14.37 10.08 -2.24
C SER A 591 15.52 10.83 -1.56
N TYR A 592 15.45 12.16 -1.44
CA TYR A 592 16.54 12.96 -0.82
C TYR A 592 16.83 12.52 0.63
N ARG A 593 15.80 12.24 1.44
CA ARG A 593 15.95 11.72 2.81
C ARG A 593 16.44 10.27 2.88
N ARG A 594 16.66 9.57 1.75
CA ARG A 594 17.27 8.22 1.69
C ARG A 594 18.71 8.22 1.17
N HIS A 595 19.27 9.40 0.86
CA HIS A 595 20.67 9.54 0.48
C HIS A 595 21.56 9.47 1.74
N PRO A 596 22.68 8.71 1.72
CA PRO A 596 23.67 8.78 2.79
C PRO A 596 24.23 10.21 2.93
N HIS A 597 24.58 10.59 4.16
CA HIS A 597 25.28 11.85 4.41
C HIS A 597 26.75 11.71 4.01
N LYS A 598 27.31 12.71 3.33
CA LYS A 598 28.77 12.77 3.05
C LYS A 598 29.54 13.51 4.14
N THR A 599 28.83 14.33 4.90
CA THR A 599 29.28 15.21 5.99
C THR A 599 28.01 15.75 6.66
N ILE A 600 28.11 16.56 7.71
CA ILE A 600 26.99 17.30 8.30
C ILE A 600 27.33 18.79 8.30
N ASN A 601 26.36 19.61 7.90
CA ASN A 601 26.41 21.06 7.98
C ASN A 601 25.28 21.55 8.88
N LEU A 602 25.62 22.13 10.03
CA LEU A 602 24.64 22.80 10.88
C LEU A 602 24.37 24.23 10.39
N LEU A 603 23.10 24.64 10.43
CA LEU A 603 22.61 25.94 9.97
C LEU A 603 21.69 26.58 11.01
N LEU A 604 22.00 27.79 11.47
CA LEU A 604 21.11 28.54 12.37
C LEU A 604 20.13 29.38 11.55
N ARG A 605 18.83 29.06 11.60
CA ARG A 605 17.79 29.76 10.81
C ARG A 605 17.66 31.21 11.26
N ARG A 606 17.31 32.10 10.31
CA ARG A 606 17.00 33.51 10.61
C ARG A 606 15.94 33.65 11.71
N LYS A 607 14.82 32.90 11.64
CA LYS A 607 13.78 32.95 12.70
C LYS A 607 14.35 32.61 14.09
N THR A 608 15.26 31.65 14.20
CA THR A 608 15.92 31.27 15.46
C THR A 608 16.84 32.40 15.95
N ARG A 609 17.64 33.02 15.07
CA ARG A 609 18.46 34.20 15.41
C ARG A 609 17.62 35.39 15.85
N ASP A 610 16.53 35.67 15.14
CA ASP A 610 15.63 36.78 15.43
C ASP A 610 14.93 36.55 16.79
N ALA A 611 14.52 35.30 17.12
CA ALA A 611 13.94 34.93 18.41
C ALA A 611 14.95 34.99 19.58
N LEU A 612 16.16 34.44 19.41
CA LEU A 612 17.23 34.52 20.42
C LEU A 612 17.62 35.98 20.70
N ARG A 613 17.62 36.84 19.67
CA ARG A 613 17.82 38.29 19.83
C ARG A 613 16.68 38.96 20.61
N THR A 614 15.43 38.53 20.44
CA THR A 614 14.31 38.99 21.29
C THR A 614 14.48 38.54 22.75
N GLN A 615 15.21 37.44 23.01
CA GLN A 615 15.62 36.99 24.34
C GLN A 615 16.94 37.63 24.84
N GLY A 616 17.50 38.62 24.11
CA GLY A 616 18.73 39.32 24.50
C GLY A 616 20.04 38.67 24.03
N TYR A 617 20.00 37.51 23.36
CA TYR A 617 21.20 36.79 22.94
C TYR A 617 21.64 37.12 21.51
N THR A 618 22.93 37.42 21.33
CA THR A 618 23.61 37.40 20.03
C THR A 618 24.07 35.98 19.74
N ALA A 619 23.69 35.45 18.57
CA ALA A 619 23.88 34.04 18.22
C ALA A 619 24.71 33.83 16.94
N GLU A 620 25.91 33.26 17.10
CA GLU A 620 26.87 32.99 16.02
C GLU A 620 27.13 31.49 15.88
N LEU A 621 27.02 30.95 14.66
CA LEU A 621 27.28 29.53 14.37
C LEU A 621 28.49 29.41 13.43
N ARG A 622 29.59 28.87 13.96
CA ARG A 622 30.84 28.56 13.25
C ARG A 622 30.77 27.14 12.66
N ARG A 623 31.19 27.02 11.40
CA ARG A 623 31.34 25.75 10.67
C ARG A 623 32.64 25.02 11.07
N PRO A 624 32.80 23.74 10.69
CA PRO A 624 34.06 23.01 10.81
C PRO A 624 35.25 23.76 10.21
N ASP A 625 36.42 23.56 10.82
CA ASP A 625 37.71 24.00 10.31
C ASP A 625 38.59 22.79 9.98
N GLU A 626 39.75 23.03 9.34
CA GLU A 626 40.64 21.95 8.87
C GLU A 626 41.20 21.08 10.02
N GLY A 627 41.24 21.60 11.24
CA GLY A 627 41.65 20.84 12.43
C GLY A 627 40.54 19.97 13.03
N HIS A 628 39.28 20.37 12.86
CA HIS A 628 38.12 19.68 13.44
C HIS A 628 36.99 19.53 12.39
N PRO A 629 37.19 18.68 11.35
CA PRO A 629 36.28 18.61 10.19
C PRO A 629 34.85 18.13 10.51
N THR A 630 34.62 17.60 11.72
CA THR A 630 33.29 17.18 12.19
C THR A 630 32.67 18.11 13.24
N THR A 631 33.37 19.15 13.69
CA THR A 631 32.93 19.99 14.81
C THR A 631 32.29 21.31 14.35
N HIS A 632 31.17 21.69 14.95
CA HIS A 632 30.56 23.01 14.80
C HIS A 632 30.48 23.69 16.16
N TRP A 633 30.53 25.02 16.19
CA TRP A 633 30.44 25.78 17.45
C TRP A 633 29.33 26.81 17.34
N LEU A 634 28.38 26.77 18.28
CA LEU A 634 27.39 27.81 18.46
C LEU A 634 27.74 28.63 19.70
N THR A 635 27.96 29.92 19.51
CA THR A 635 28.16 30.89 20.59
C THR A 635 26.89 31.72 20.76
N LEU A 636 26.36 31.77 21.98
CA LEU A 636 25.21 32.60 22.38
C LEU A 636 25.69 33.53 23.50
N SER A 637 25.75 34.83 23.25
CA SER A 637 26.21 35.81 24.24
C SER A 637 25.13 36.81 24.59
N CYS A 638 24.90 37.01 25.89
CA CYS A 638 24.25 38.18 26.46
C CYS A 638 25.26 38.93 27.36
N ASP A 639 24.83 40.00 28.04
CA ASP A 639 25.73 40.86 28.82
C ASP A 639 26.31 40.14 30.06
N ASP A 640 25.55 39.27 30.72
CA ASP A 640 26.01 38.54 31.92
C ASP A 640 26.88 37.31 31.62
N HIS A 641 26.60 36.61 30.52
CA HIS A 641 27.19 35.30 30.23
C HIS A 641 27.21 34.92 28.75
N THR A 642 28.12 34.01 28.42
CA THR A 642 28.23 33.36 27.11
C THR A 642 28.02 31.85 27.26
N ILE A 643 27.11 31.31 26.47
CA ILE A 643 26.88 29.87 26.28
C ILE A 643 27.63 29.45 25.02
N ALA A 644 28.48 28.43 25.12
CA ALA A 644 29.17 27.81 24.00
C ALA A 644 28.70 26.36 23.85
N VAL A 645 28.26 25.98 22.66
CA VAL A 645 27.86 24.61 22.33
C VAL A 645 28.79 24.06 21.25
N GLU A 646 29.53 23.01 21.57
CA GLU A 646 30.38 22.28 20.62
C GLU A 646 29.66 21.04 20.12
N TYR A 647 29.18 21.06 18.87
CA TYR A 647 28.55 19.93 18.22
C TYR A 647 29.58 19.09 17.46
N ARG A 648 29.80 17.84 17.86
CA ARG A 648 30.61 16.85 17.13
C ARG A 648 29.69 15.85 16.44
N HIS A 649 30.03 15.41 15.22
CA HIS A 649 29.27 14.37 14.52
C HIS A 649 30.16 13.21 14.07
N THR A 650 29.61 12.01 14.05
CA THR A 650 30.21 10.84 13.40
C THR A 650 29.28 10.29 12.32
N LEU A 651 29.86 9.65 11.30
CA LEU A 651 29.14 9.07 10.17
C LEU A 651 29.63 7.65 9.91
N GLU A 652 28.78 6.66 10.17
CA GLU A 652 29.12 5.23 10.05
C GLU A 652 28.36 4.55 8.89
N GLU A 653 28.73 3.31 8.56
CA GLU A 653 28.26 2.53 7.40
C GLU A 653 28.18 3.33 6.08
N HIS A 654 29.26 4.02 5.70
CA HIS A 654 29.32 4.88 4.51
C HIS A 654 28.32 6.06 4.57
N GLY A 655 28.15 6.65 5.77
CA GLY A 655 27.27 7.80 5.99
C GLY A 655 25.79 7.43 6.09
N ARG A 656 25.48 6.21 6.53
CA ARG A 656 24.11 5.73 6.76
C ARG A 656 23.66 5.84 8.20
N TRP A 657 24.58 6.02 9.14
CA TRP A 657 24.28 6.27 10.55
C TRP A 657 24.88 7.62 10.92
N LEU A 658 24.16 8.37 11.75
CA LEU A 658 24.52 9.69 12.23
C LEU A 658 24.34 9.74 13.73
N ASP A 659 25.45 9.85 14.45
CA ASP A 659 25.47 10.30 15.84
C ASP A 659 25.90 11.77 15.87
N VAL A 660 25.22 12.59 16.67
CA VAL A 660 25.63 13.96 16.99
C VAL A 660 25.68 14.12 18.50
N GLU A 661 26.82 14.54 19.01
CA GLU A 661 27.06 14.93 20.41
C GLU A 661 27.13 16.46 20.47
N ALA A 662 26.58 17.09 21.52
CA ALA A 662 26.76 18.50 21.82
C ALA A 662 27.21 18.70 23.28
N ASP A 663 28.44 19.18 23.48
CA ASP A 663 28.98 19.62 24.77
C ASP A 663 28.53 21.08 25.00
N VAL A 664 27.72 21.32 26.04
CA VAL A 664 27.18 22.64 26.38
C VAL A 664 27.93 23.21 27.57
N LYS A 665 28.47 24.41 27.40
CA LYS A 665 29.26 25.12 28.41
C LYS A 665 28.75 26.54 28.60
N ILE A 666 28.90 27.06 29.82
CA ILE A 666 28.57 28.44 30.16
C ILE A 666 29.77 29.12 30.83
N ARG A 667 30.00 30.39 30.51
CA ARG A 667 31.00 31.27 31.13
C ARG A 667 30.32 32.58 31.50
N ARG A 668 30.60 33.13 32.69
CA ARG A 668 30.09 34.43 33.12
C ARG A 668 31.15 35.52 32.95
N HIS A 669 30.71 36.75 32.68
CA HIS A 669 31.59 37.91 32.60
C HIS A 669 31.76 38.53 34.00
N ALA A 670 32.76 38.06 34.75
CA ALA A 670 33.06 38.57 36.09
C ALA A 670 33.73 39.97 36.02
N PRO A 671 33.19 41.02 36.67
CA PRO A 671 33.78 42.37 36.60
C PRO A 671 35.14 42.49 37.31
N ASP A 672 35.42 41.63 38.30
CA ASP A 672 36.64 41.70 39.11
C ASP A 672 37.06 40.33 39.64
N ARG A 673 38.38 40.08 39.67
CA ARG A 673 39.09 38.81 39.97
C ARG A 673 38.92 37.71 38.91
N ALA A 674 40.06 37.23 38.41
CA ALA A 674 40.13 36.17 37.40
C ALA A 674 39.74 34.79 37.98
N GLY A 675 38.78 34.13 37.33
CA GLY A 675 38.30 32.80 37.69
C GLY A 675 37.06 32.43 36.88
N ASP A 676 37.26 31.90 35.67
CA ASP A 676 36.17 31.36 34.84
C ASP A 676 35.45 30.24 35.59
N ILE A 677 34.18 30.45 35.94
CA ILE A 677 33.31 29.39 36.45
C ILE A 677 32.81 28.57 35.25
N GLU A 678 33.65 27.67 34.74
CA GLU A 678 33.22 26.62 33.80
C GLU A 678 32.33 25.63 34.57
N ALA A 679 31.02 25.71 34.34
CA ALA A 679 30.06 24.77 34.92
C ALA A 679 30.21 23.37 34.30
N ASP A 680 29.76 22.35 35.03
CA ASP A 680 30.07 20.95 34.72
C ASP A 680 29.48 20.49 33.36
N ARG A 681 30.25 19.65 32.65
CA ARG A 681 29.97 19.32 31.25
C ARG A 681 28.76 18.41 31.14
N SER A 682 27.74 18.90 30.43
CA SER A 682 26.48 18.19 30.23
C SER A 682 26.30 17.87 28.74
N PRO A 683 26.89 16.78 28.23
CA PRO A 683 26.76 16.40 26.82
C PRO A 683 25.37 15.84 26.53
N VAL A 684 24.77 16.27 25.42
CA VAL A 684 23.52 15.71 24.88
C VAL A 684 23.78 15.03 23.54
N THR A 685 23.07 13.93 23.26
CA THR A 685 23.27 13.14 22.04
C THR A 685 21.98 12.87 21.27
N TRP A 686 22.10 12.85 19.94
CA TRP A 686 21.06 12.41 19.00
C TRP A 686 21.61 11.29 18.12
N ARG A 687 20.74 10.36 17.71
CA ARG A 687 21.05 9.27 16.78
C ARG A 687 19.99 9.18 15.68
N ASP A 688 20.41 8.94 14.45
CA ASP A 688 19.53 8.67 13.31
C ASP A 688 20.22 7.71 12.33
N PHE A 689 19.45 6.98 11.51
CA PHE A 689 20.02 6.04 10.54
C PHE A 689 19.09 5.74 9.35
N THR A 690 19.70 5.50 8.17
CA THR A 690 19.04 5.15 6.92
C THR A 690 19.48 3.81 6.35
N LEU A 691 18.61 2.80 6.50
CA LEU A 691 18.70 1.49 5.85
C LEU A 691 18.35 1.55 4.34
N GLY A 692 18.91 2.54 3.64
CA GLY A 692 18.77 2.78 2.21
C GLY A 692 17.34 3.00 1.76
N LEU A 693 16.87 2.17 0.83
CA LEU A 693 15.50 2.25 0.32
C LEU A 693 14.43 2.10 1.41
N SER A 694 14.76 1.54 2.59
CA SER A 694 13.81 1.09 3.61
C SER A 694 13.57 2.02 4.81
N SER A 695 14.36 3.09 4.99
CA SER A 695 14.15 4.11 6.03
C SER A 695 14.72 5.47 5.61
N PRO A 696 13.93 6.55 5.57
CA PRO A 696 14.44 7.91 5.40
C PRO A 696 14.88 8.54 6.73
N TRP A 697 15.93 9.37 6.73
CA TRP A 697 16.35 10.21 7.87
C TRP A 697 15.17 10.94 8.51
N ILE A 698 15.15 11.04 9.84
CA ILE A 698 14.09 11.69 10.62
C ILE A 698 14.04 13.19 10.30
N LEU A 699 12.83 13.77 10.20
CA LEU A 699 12.66 15.20 9.88
C LEU A 699 13.09 16.13 11.01
N SER A 700 13.00 15.66 12.25
CA SER A 700 13.18 16.44 13.46
C SER A 700 13.67 15.53 14.57
N LEU A 701 14.89 15.75 15.04
CA LEU A 701 15.46 15.09 16.20
C LEU A 701 15.00 15.83 17.46
N ASP A 702 14.79 15.09 18.54
CA ASP A 702 14.06 15.55 19.73
C ASP A 702 14.78 16.68 20.48
N MET A 703 14.02 17.53 21.18
CA MET A 703 14.62 18.59 21.99
C MET A 703 15.26 17.98 23.24
N LYS A 704 16.55 18.22 23.45
CA LYS A 704 17.31 17.86 24.65
C LYS A 704 17.50 19.10 25.51
N GLU A 705 17.39 18.95 26.83
CA GLU A 705 17.47 20.06 27.77
C GLU A 705 18.72 19.94 28.64
N VAL A 706 19.47 21.04 28.78
CA VAL A 706 20.61 21.15 29.69
C VAL A 706 20.34 22.31 30.65
N ALA A 707 20.44 22.06 31.95
CA ALA A 707 20.13 23.04 32.98
C ALA A 707 21.38 23.47 33.77
N PHE A 708 21.56 24.78 33.96
CA PHE A 708 22.65 25.38 34.72
C PHE A 708 22.11 26.26 35.84
N THR A 709 22.71 26.18 37.04
CA THR A 709 22.33 27.05 38.17
C THR A 709 23.19 28.31 38.19
N LEU A 710 22.56 29.45 37.91
CA LEU A 710 23.15 30.79 37.87
C LEU A 710 22.78 31.58 39.14
N ALA A 711 23.37 31.19 40.28
CA ALA A 711 23.11 31.77 41.60
C ALA A 711 21.62 31.66 42.03
N THR A 712 20.80 32.68 41.78
CA THR A 712 19.35 32.70 42.09
C THR A 712 18.48 32.26 40.92
N GLU A 713 19.05 31.93 39.78
CA GLU A 713 18.31 31.52 38.58
C GLU A 713 18.76 30.15 38.08
N LYS A 714 17.88 29.46 37.36
CA LYS A 714 18.14 28.20 36.68
C LYS A 714 17.91 28.43 35.18
N LEU A 715 18.98 28.35 34.41
CA LEU A 715 18.98 28.53 32.96
C LEU A 715 18.86 27.17 32.28
N ILE A 716 17.81 26.97 31.49
CA ILE A 716 17.58 25.75 30.71
C ILE A 716 17.82 26.06 29.23
N VAL A 717 18.83 25.44 28.65
CA VAL A 717 19.17 25.49 27.23
C VAL A 717 18.56 24.27 26.54
N LYS A 718 17.60 24.48 25.65
CA LYS A 718 16.93 23.41 24.90
C LYS A 718 17.48 23.38 23.48
N LEU A 719 18.07 22.25 23.08
CA LEU A 719 18.73 22.07 21.78
C LEU A 719 18.02 21.00 20.94
N GLY A 720 18.04 21.12 19.61
CA GLY A 720 17.56 20.08 18.71
C GLY A 720 17.94 20.32 17.25
N LEU A 721 17.66 19.35 16.37
CA LEU A 721 18.13 19.34 14.98
C LEU A 721 17.00 18.99 14.01
N ASP A 722 16.67 19.89 13.09
CA ASP A 722 15.68 19.67 12.02
C ASP A 722 16.37 19.37 10.69
N PHE A 723 15.98 18.29 9.99
CA PHE A 723 16.53 17.96 8.67
C PHE A 723 16.16 19.04 7.66
N ALA A 724 17.16 19.69 7.06
CA ALA A 724 16.97 20.71 6.03
C ALA A 724 17.08 20.10 4.63
N ALA A 725 18.16 19.34 4.39
CA ALA A 725 18.51 18.70 3.13
C ALA A 725 19.54 17.58 3.41
N PRO A 726 19.91 16.72 2.44
CA PRO A 726 21.02 15.79 2.62
C PRO A 726 22.28 16.52 3.10
N SER A 727 22.94 15.99 4.14
CA SER A 727 24.11 16.59 4.78
C SER A 727 23.89 17.98 5.41
N HIS A 728 22.63 18.39 5.68
CA HIS A 728 22.29 19.71 6.24
C HIS A 728 21.17 19.65 7.29
N TYR A 729 21.41 20.19 8.48
CA TYR A 729 20.41 20.29 9.56
C TYR A 729 20.30 21.73 10.07
N PHE A 730 19.07 22.16 10.38
CA PHE A 730 18.82 23.39 11.10
C PHE A 730 18.93 23.17 12.61
N VAL A 731 19.72 24.02 13.27
CA VAL A 731 19.80 24.02 14.74
C VAL A 731 18.58 24.73 15.31
N ARG A 732 17.86 24.04 16.20
CA ARG A 732 16.89 24.64 17.13
C ARG A 732 17.56 24.92 18.46
N VAL A 733 17.26 26.09 19.00
CA VAL A 733 17.71 26.54 20.32
C VAL A 733 16.59 27.37 20.90
N ASP A 734 16.13 27.00 22.09
CA ASP A 734 15.26 27.81 22.92
C ASP A 734 15.92 27.93 24.31
N ILE A 735 15.98 29.14 24.86
CA ILE A 735 16.48 29.38 26.21
C ILE A 735 15.29 29.72 27.12
N VAL A 736 15.28 29.14 28.32
CA VAL A 736 14.28 29.39 29.36
C VAL A 736 15.01 29.68 30.68
N THR A 737 14.66 30.79 31.33
CA THR A 737 15.18 31.14 32.66
C THR A 737 14.07 30.96 33.70
N GLU A 738 14.35 30.16 34.73
CA GLU A 738 13.48 29.96 35.88
C GLU A 738 14.11 30.66 37.09
N THR A 739 13.42 31.62 37.72
CA THR A 739 13.87 32.19 38.99
C THR A 739 13.65 31.19 40.12
N LEU A 740 14.71 30.87 40.86
CA LEU A 740 14.60 30.01 42.04
C LEU A 740 14.04 30.84 43.21
N PRO A 741 13.08 30.32 43.99
CA PRO A 741 12.57 31.02 45.15
C PRO A 741 13.70 31.20 46.18
N VAL A 742 13.93 32.44 46.59
CA VAL A 742 14.88 32.75 47.66
C VAL A 742 14.29 32.25 48.99
N GLU A 743 14.85 31.18 49.55
CA GLU A 743 14.53 30.79 50.92
C GLU A 743 14.95 31.91 51.88
N SER A 744 13.99 32.38 52.67
CA SER A 744 14.18 33.48 53.61
C SER A 744 15.09 33.05 54.77
N SER A 745 16.38 33.34 54.66
CA SER A 745 17.41 33.06 55.67
C SER A 745 17.34 33.99 56.88
N ALA A 746 16.18 34.00 57.54
CA ALA A 746 16.01 34.52 58.89
C ALA A 746 16.18 33.39 59.92
N SER A 747 16.74 33.72 61.09
CA SER A 747 16.89 32.82 62.26
C SER A 747 17.89 31.64 62.13
N LEU A 748 19.19 31.92 62.02
CA LEU A 748 20.21 30.99 62.53
C LEU A 748 21.59 31.62 62.91
N GLN A 749 21.57 32.61 63.81
CA GLN A 749 22.76 32.93 64.64
C GLN A 749 22.35 33.22 66.09
N LEU A 750 23.23 32.84 67.02
CA LEU A 750 23.17 33.00 68.50
C LEU A 750 22.35 31.98 69.29
N VAL A 751 22.98 30.83 69.55
CA VAL A 751 23.04 30.27 70.90
C VAL A 751 24.50 30.23 71.32
N GLN A 752 24.88 31.01 72.34
CA GLN A 752 26.16 30.86 73.03
C GLN A 752 26.03 29.75 74.08
N GLY A 753 27.08 28.97 74.30
CA GLY A 753 27.10 27.96 75.36
C GLY A 753 27.45 28.58 76.72
N ALA A 754 26.73 28.16 77.76
CA ALA A 754 27.10 28.36 79.17
C ALA A 754 26.51 27.22 80.03
N GLN A 755 27.06 27.02 81.23
CA GLN A 755 26.61 26.01 82.18
C GLN A 755 25.75 26.61 83.30
N ALA A 756 24.99 25.73 83.97
CA ALA A 756 24.72 25.71 85.41
C ALA A 756 23.73 26.71 86.06
N GLU A 757 23.05 26.15 87.07
CA GLU A 757 22.46 26.77 88.28
C GLU A 757 21.28 27.78 88.17
N GLY A 758 20.36 27.72 89.15
CA GLY A 758 19.65 28.93 89.60
C GLY A 758 18.13 28.91 89.82
N SER A 759 17.61 28.03 90.68
CA SER A 759 16.46 28.27 91.60
C SER A 759 15.47 29.45 91.36
N GLY A 760 14.18 29.13 91.11
CA GLY A 760 13.13 29.47 92.09
C GLY A 760 12.00 30.47 91.76
N ALA A 761 10.75 29.95 91.85
CA ALA A 761 9.51 30.57 92.39
C ALA A 761 8.82 31.78 91.69
N GLY A 762 7.49 31.90 91.93
CA GLY A 762 6.59 32.97 91.46
C GLY A 762 5.91 32.64 90.12
N ASP A 763 4.67 32.15 90.01
CA ASP A 763 3.34 32.55 90.54
C ASP A 763 2.58 33.53 89.62
N GLU A 764 1.50 33.01 89.00
CA GLU A 764 0.22 33.66 88.59
C GLU A 764 0.30 34.86 87.57
N VAL A 765 -0.70 35.23 86.75
CA VAL A 765 -2.18 35.15 86.75
C VAL A 765 -2.72 35.04 85.28
N GLU A 766 -3.90 34.41 85.12
CA GLU A 766 -5.01 34.48 84.09
C GLU A 766 -4.88 35.38 82.82
N GLU A 767 -5.55 35.17 81.67
CA GLU A 767 -6.63 34.27 81.14
C GLU A 767 -6.47 34.23 79.58
N GLN A 768 -7.23 33.58 78.66
CA GLN A 768 -8.46 32.75 78.59
C GLN A 768 -8.28 31.82 77.33
N ASP A 769 -8.60 30.52 77.33
CA ASP A 769 -9.82 29.86 76.78
C ASP A 769 -10.35 30.36 75.41
N ILE A 770 -10.83 29.57 74.43
CA ILE A 770 -11.35 28.17 74.38
C ILE A 770 -10.87 27.51 73.04
N GLY A 771 -10.64 26.20 72.87
CA GLY A 771 -10.61 25.08 73.83
C GLY A 771 -11.06 23.72 73.24
N ALA A 772 -10.12 22.75 73.10
CA ALA A 772 -10.32 21.30 72.86
C ALA A 772 -10.88 20.84 71.48
N GLN A 773 -10.75 19.58 71.00
CA GLN A 773 -10.33 18.26 71.56
C GLN A 773 -9.29 17.57 70.61
N VAL A 774 -8.20 16.92 71.05
CA VAL A 774 -8.06 15.57 71.69
C VAL A 774 -8.56 14.44 70.75
N ARG A 775 -7.76 13.45 70.28
CA ARG A 775 -6.83 12.44 70.92
C ARG A 775 -5.83 11.95 69.82
N ALA A 776 -4.54 11.56 70.01
CA ALA A 776 -3.86 10.62 70.94
C ALA A 776 -4.36 9.15 70.82
N SER A 777 -3.56 8.08 70.67
CA SER A 777 -2.10 7.78 70.86
C SER A 777 -1.62 6.77 69.77
N GLU A 778 -0.36 6.64 69.35
CA GLU A 778 0.85 6.06 70.02
C GLU A 778 0.69 4.64 70.60
N GLY A 779 1.66 3.73 70.37
CA GLY A 779 1.60 2.33 70.89
C GLY A 779 2.55 1.26 70.27
N ASP A 780 3.87 1.50 70.32
CA ASP A 780 5.04 0.60 70.26
C ASP A 780 5.02 -0.91 69.82
N VAL A 781 6.00 -1.23 68.95
CA VAL A 781 7.11 -2.21 69.09
C VAL A 781 6.90 -3.54 69.85
N LEU A 782 7.28 -4.67 69.21
CA LEU A 782 8.13 -5.73 69.81
C LEU A 782 8.74 -6.70 68.78
N GLN A 783 9.99 -7.11 69.02
CA GLN A 783 10.77 -8.19 68.39
C GLN A 783 11.19 -9.17 69.52
N PRO A 784 11.46 -10.48 69.28
CA PRO A 784 12.76 -10.92 68.73
C PRO A 784 12.79 -12.25 67.91
N ASP A 785 13.93 -12.49 67.22
CA ASP A 785 14.79 -13.70 67.05
C ASP A 785 14.16 -15.14 66.89
N ASP A 786 14.81 -16.15 66.30
CA ASP A 786 16.22 -16.35 65.87
C ASP A 786 16.35 -17.44 64.75
N ASP A 787 17.59 -17.88 64.49
CA ASP A 787 18.08 -19.12 63.86
C ASP A 787 18.30 -19.20 62.32
N ALA A 788 19.51 -19.67 61.97
CA ALA A 788 19.96 -20.12 60.65
C ALA A 788 20.61 -21.53 60.78
N PRO A 789 20.95 -22.24 59.67
CA PRO A 789 22.38 -22.21 59.29
C PRO A 789 22.72 -22.45 57.79
N HIS A 790 23.97 -22.12 57.45
CA HIS A 790 24.73 -22.54 56.26
C HIS A 790 25.35 -23.97 56.46
N PRO A 791 26.10 -24.66 55.54
CA PRO A 791 27.03 -24.07 54.55
C PRO A 791 27.39 -24.85 53.23
N MET A 792 28.20 -24.17 52.37
CA MET A 792 29.44 -24.64 51.69
C MET A 792 29.52 -25.56 50.42
N GLN A 793 30.48 -25.12 49.55
CA GLN A 793 31.54 -25.85 48.80
C GLN A 793 31.44 -26.20 47.28
N HIS A 794 32.38 -25.60 46.52
CA HIS A 794 33.27 -26.10 45.43
C HIS A 794 32.68 -26.86 44.20
N SER A 795 33.35 -26.99 43.04
CA SER A 795 34.76 -26.72 42.63
C SER A 795 34.87 -26.26 41.14
N ASP A 796 36.00 -25.63 40.79
CA ASP A 796 36.83 -25.69 39.53
C ASP A 796 36.20 -26.11 38.18
N GLY A 797 36.59 -25.61 37.00
CA GLY A 797 37.78 -24.89 36.49
C GLY A 797 37.77 -25.01 34.93
N THR A 798 38.77 -24.67 34.10
CA THR A 798 40.15 -24.18 34.28
C THR A 798 40.65 -23.56 32.94
N THR A 799 41.39 -22.43 32.97
CA THR A 799 42.35 -21.89 31.95
C THR A 799 41.99 -21.70 30.44
N GLY A 800 42.47 -20.58 29.87
CA GLY A 800 42.81 -20.43 28.42
C GLY A 800 44.28 -20.88 28.16
N PRO A 801 45.16 -20.11 27.48
CA PRO A 801 44.95 -18.84 26.73
C PRO A 801 45.85 -18.66 25.46
N LEU A 802 45.95 -17.40 24.96
CA LEU A 802 47.07 -16.74 24.25
C LEU A 802 47.40 -16.96 22.74
N GLU A 803 47.94 -15.85 22.18
CA GLU A 803 48.82 -15.62 21.00
C GLU A 803 48.36 -16.01 19.57
N ALA A 804 48.53 -15.26 18.46
CA ALA A 804 49.23 -14.03 18.04
C ALA A 804 50.41 -14.22 17.03
N ARG A 805 50.28 -13.62 15.84
CA ARG A 805 51.27 -13.20 14.78
C ARG A 805 50.46 -12.52 13.65
N GLN A 806 50.81 -11.39 13.03
CA GLN A 806 52.04 -10.92 12.34
C GLN A 806 52.26 -11.47 10.92
N GLY A 807 52.70 -10.60 9.99
CA GLY A 807 52.73 -10.78 8.52
C GLY A 807 51.53 -10.09 7.84
N GLU A 808 51.56 -8.85 7.32
CA GLU A 808 52.62 -7.94 6.84
C GLU A 808 52.96 -8.06 5.32
N GLU A 809 53.09 -6.88 4.67
CA GLU A 809 53.72 -6.56 3.37
C GLU A 809 53.04 -6.75 1.99
N ARG A 810 52.93 -5.60 1.27
CA ARG A 810 53.11 -5.31 -0.19
C ARG A 810 52.19 -6.00 -1.22
N GLY A 811 51.62 -5.31 -2.23
CA GLY A 811 51.89 -3.99 -2.81
C GLY A 811 51.47 -3.94 -4.30
N ALA A 812 51.56 -2.77 -4.94
CA ALA A 812 51.34 -2.51 -6.38
C ALA A 812 49.89 -2.69 -6.93
N ASP A 813 49.39 -1.92 -7.91
CA ASP A 813 49.94 -0.69 -8.49
C ASP A 813 48.87 0.29 -9.07
N THR A 814 49.33 1.38 -9.67
CA THR A 814 48.57 2.52 -10.21
C THR A 814 47.56 2.24 -11.35
N LYS A 815 46.46 3.00 -11.31
CA LYS A 815 45.92 3.93 -12.36
C LYS A 815 46.52 3.89 -13.79
N PRO A 816 45.80 4.44 -14.79
CA PRO A 816 44.33 4.54 -14.98
C PRO A 816 43.94 4.16 -16.43
N ASP A 817 42.71 4.48 -16.86
CA ASP A 817 42.47 4.98 -18.23
C ASP A 817 41.25 5.93 -18.23
N GLU A 818 41.17 6.81 -19.23
CA GLU A 818 40.19 7.90 -19.35
C GLU A 818 39.14 7.62 -20.46
N GLU A 819 38.40 8.67 -20.83
CA GLU A 819 37.40 8.80 -21.90
C GLU A 819 35.95 8.32 -21.63
N VAL A 820 34.91 8.98 -22.16
CA VAL A 820 34.55 10.42 -22.33
C VAL A 820 33.15 10.46 -22.99
N ASP A 821 32.38 11.53 -22.74
CA ASP A 821 31.09 11.85 -23.39
C ASP A 821 29.92 10.83 -23.23
N GLY A 822 28.65 11.22 -23.44
CA GLY A 822 28.13 12.55 -23.77
C GLY A 822 26.60 12.62 -23.61
N GLU A 823 26.06 13.85 -23.65
CA GLU A 823 24.65 14.14 -23.35
C GLU A 823 23.64 13.64 -24.40
N ARG A 824 22.46 13.17 -23.96
CA ARG A 824 21.15 13.74 -24.34
C ARG A 824 19.96 13.17 -23.56
#